data_AF-A0A078A6Y8-F1
#
_entry.id   AF-A0A078A6Y8-F1
#
_cell.length_a   1.000
_cell.length_b   1.000
_cell.length_c   1.000
_cell.angle_alpha   90.00
_cell.angle_beta   90.00
_cell.angle_gamma   90.00
#
_symmetry.space_group_name_H-M   'P 1'
#
loop_
_entity.id
_entity.type
_entity.pdbx_description
1 polymer ?
#
loop_
_entity_poly.entity_id
_entity_poly.type
_entity_poly.pdbx_seq_one_letter_code
_entity_poly.pdbx_strand_id
1 'polypeptide(L)'
;MDAIANQRYQSIKQQLDQLHYSQPFNIESSALVERLLTDLLKTTEAYQKVKNELAIVNNENKLNQQALLPLQKENERLSKESNVLHFDIIKAKEELEQLDLKWKSAMRQITNECQDLRFLVDQKDIKIKKQDIDLTKMKSKYEKVMSKMYMSEQDEVIEGLAPNINERGEMNILMQGKHQDFQMSSPLKRYNQDISELVNDESHYPLGNNHLNQTMNKDYDNKKWADELAKADERSQNFMQKLEQANKKRHDIENKLETLEKQLTVREEEIRRLHNLYEGGQNLEKLNVRFVHETNERTIAKLQNQIDFLNKENHRLAQQIDFLRGGKPINDEIDNLRQQVNDLEFENDTLKRDIKEYVKLLKDFQEKEQEFMRLDQVKSEGELIAQRDLERKLQEVQSDHDKLKQEYERLQSVKGAYTADKKVFIDRINELEQQLIRKDSDKQDLQNKFNLQEQSSVQYRNEINFLNGKCSTLKRDLEYQERYIEKYKDENTKLGAENEYLKQKIDAIDRDQALLRKQVNGLQEDNDRINRLYQVVEKDAFSSQAYKRLPLDIKIGGQENNPKIDPYMELNSARSHASQQNNSIKQVQSQQQTPKHHHHSQSQFTNNAGGVQNKWKVVDDDYGSIHGSAHKHNQSHIISIDENQVTMKRLQ
;
A
#
# COMPACT_ATOMS: atom_id res chain seq x y z
N MET A 1 52.70 104.53 -19.76
CA MET A 1 52.90 103.10 -20.05
C MET A 1 52.72 102.34 -18.76
N ASP A 2 51.85 101.34 -18.76
CA ASP A 2 51.38 100.68 -17.55
C ASP A 2 52.45 99.68 -17.06
N ALA A 3 53.24 100.07 -16.05
CA ALA A 3 54.36 99.28 -15.54
C ALA A 3 53.94 97.85 -15.11
N ILE A 4 52.68 97.72 -14.67
CA ILE A 4 52.05 96.47 -14.25
C ILE A 4 51.90 95.50 -15.45
N ALA A 5 51.51 96.01 -16.63
CA ALA A 5 51.36 95.19 -17.84
C ALA A 5 52.71 94.67 -18.35
N ASN A 6 53.77 95.48 -18.25
CA ASN A 6 55.13 95.09 -18.62
C ASN A 6 55.70 94.01 -17.69
N GLN A 7 55.44 94.13 -16.38
CA GLN A 7 55.87 93.13 -15.39
C GLN A 7 55.14 91.79 -15.59
N ARG A 8 53.82 91.81 -15.85
CA ARG A 8 53.05 90.59 -16.19
C ARG A 8 53.56 89.93 -17.47
N TYR A 9 53.80 90.71 -18.51
CA TYR A 9 54.36 90.21 -19.77
C TYR A 9 55.69 89.47 -19.59
N GLN A 10 56.64 90.04 -18.83
CA GLN A 10 57.92 89.38 -18.56
C GLN A 10 57.76 88.10 -17.73
N SER A 11 56.87 88.10 -16.73
CA SER A 11 56.58 86.92 -15.90
C SER A 11 56.02 85.76 -16.73
N ILE A 12 55.02 86.03 -17.58
CA ILE A 12 54.37 85.03 -18.43
C ILE A 12 55.35 84.51 -19.49
N LYS A 13 56.16 85.40 -20.08
CA LYS A 13 57.19 85.02 -21.04
C LYS A 13 58.20 84.06 -20.42
N GLN A 14 58.68 84.32 -19.21
CA GLN A 14 59.57 83.40 -18.49
C GLN A 14 58.90 82.05 -18.21
N GLN A 15 57.63 82.04 -17.79
CA GLN A 15 56.88 80.79 -17.54
C GLN A 15 56.66 79.98 -18.83
N LEU A 16 56.34 80.64 -19.94
CA LEU A 16 56.19 79.98 -21.24
C LEU A 16 57.53 79.48 -21.77
N ASP A 17 58.62 80.24 -21.63
CA ASP A 17 59.96 79.82 -22.01
C ASP A 17 60.42 78.60 -21.19
N GLN A 18 60.06 78.53 -19.89
CA GLN A 18 60.29 77.35 -19.04
C GLN A 18 59.48 76.12 -19.50
N LEU A 19 58.31 76.33 -20.10
CA LEU A 19 57.50 75.29 -20.74
C LEU A 19 57.88 75.08 -22.22
N HIS A 20 58.97 75.69 -22.68
CA HIS A 20 59.49 75.65 -24.05
C HIS A 20 58.57 76.23 -25.14
N TYR A 21 57.66 77.13 -24.76
CA TYR A 21 56.83 77.92 -25.68
C TYR A 21 57.48 79.28 -25.98
N SER A 22 58.44 79.31 -26.92
CA SER A 22 59.27 80.50 -27.22
C SER A 22 58.70 81.42 -28.32
N GLN A 23 57.40 81.32 -28.60
CA GLN A 23 56.77 82.08 -29.69
C GLN A 23 56.57 83.55 -29.28
N PRO A 24 56.88 84.53 -30.16
CA PRO A 24 56.74 85.94 -29.84
C PRO A 24 55.27 86.32 -29.71
N PHE A 25 54.91 87.04 -28.64
CA PHE A 25 53.57 87.60 -28.43
C PHE A 25 53.64 89.06 -27.95
N ASN A 26 52.56 89.80 -28.18
CA ASN A 26 52.46 91.23 -27.89
C ASN A 26 52.06 91.49 -26.42
N ILE A 27 52.46 92.65 -25.89
CA ILE A 27 52.18 93.04 -24.50
C ILE A 27 50.67 93.14 -24.19
N GLU A 28 49.86 93.53 -25.18
CA GLU A 28 48.40 93.64 -25.06
C GLU A 28 47.71 92.29 -24.89
N SER A 29 48.31 91.22 -25.44
CA SER A 29 47.78 89.85 -25.36
C SER A 29 48.17 89.13 -24.05
N SER A 30 49.05 89.73 -23.24
CA SER A 30 49.61 89.11 -22.03
C SER A 30 48.53 88.63 -21.05
N ALA A 31 47.53 89.44 -20.76
CA ALA A 31 46.46 89.09 -19.81
C ALA A 31 45.60 87.90 -20.26
N LEU A 32 45.40 87.73 -21.58
CA LEU A 32 44.67 86.59 -22.12
C LEU A 32 45.52 85.32 -22.06
N VAL A 33 46.80 85.43 -22.43
CA VAL A 33 47.76 84.32 -22.39
C VAL A 33 47.96 83.81 -20.96
N GLU A 34 48.04 84.70 -19.96
CA GLU A 34 48.09 84.35 -18.53
C GLU A 34 46.90 83.50 -18.10
N ARG A 35 45.70 83.91 -18.51
CA ARG A 35 44.44 83.25 -18.16
C ARG A 35 44.35 81.86 -18.79
N LEU A 36 44.69 81.77 -20.08
CA LEU A 36 44.73 80.50 -20.81
C LEU A 36 45.77 79.54 -20.23
N LEU A 37 46.97 80.03 -19.91
CA LEU A 37 48.02 79.22 -19.29
C LEU A 37 47.58 78.72 -17.91
N THR A 38 46.96 79.59 -17.10
CA THR A 38 46.44 79.24 -15.79
C THR A 38 45.33 78.18 -15.89
N ASP A 39 44.40 78.33 -16.82
CA ASP A 39 43.33 77.36 -17.03
C ASP A 39 43.87 76.02 -17.56
N LEU A 40 44.90 76.05 -18.41
CA LEU A 40 45.56 74.85 -18.93
C LEU A 40 46.33 74.10 -17.84
N LEU A 41 47.03 74.82 -16.97
CA LEU A 41 47.71 74.23 -15.80
C LEU A 41 46.70 73.63 -14.82
N LYS A 42 45.62 74.35 -14.48
CA LYS A 42 44.55 73.83 -13.63
C LYS A 42 43.87 72.60 -14.20
N THR A 43 43.59 72.58 -15.50
CA THR A 43 42.99 71.41 -16.16
C THR A 43 43.96 70.23 -16.22
N THR A 44 45.27 70.48 -16.40
CA THR A 44 46.31 69.44 -16.37
C THR A 44 46.49 68.86 -14.97
N GLU A 45 46.55 69.70 -13.94
CA GLU A 45 46.60 69.27 -12.53
C GLU A 45 45.34 68.49 -12.15
N ALA A 46 44.15 68.97 -12.53
CA ALA A 46 42.90 68.27 -12.30
C ALA A 46 42.87 66.91 -13.02
N TYR A 47 43.34 66.86 -14.28
CA TYR A 47 43.45 65.61 -15.03
C TYR A 47 44.40 64.62 -14.35
N GLN A 48 45.58 65.07 -13.92
CA GLN A 48 46.53 64.20 -13.19
C GLN A 48 45.95 63.71 -11.86
N LYS A 49 45.23 64.56 -11.14
CA LYS A 49 44.54 64.16 -9.91
C LYS A 49 43.49 63.08 -10.18
N VAL A 50 42.62 63.29 -11.16
CA VAL A 50 41.61 62.30 -11.57
C VAL A 50 42.25 61.00 -12.06
N LYS A 51 43.34 61.09 -12.82
CA LYS A 51 44.09 59.92 -13.30
C LYS A 51 44.67 59.10 -12.14
N ASN A 52 45.23 59.75 -11.14
CA ASN A 52 45.76 59.09 -9.95
C ASN A 52 44.64 58.48 -9.10
N GLU A 53 43.53 59.20 -8.88
CA GLU A 53 42.35 58.68 -8.19
C GLU A 53 41.76 57.47 -8.93
N LEU A 54 41.66 57.52 -10.26
CA LEU A 54 41.21 56.39 -11.08
C LEU A 54 42.13 55.19 -10.93
N ALA A 55 43.45 55.39 -10.87
CA ALA A 55 44.40 54.31 -10.68
C ALA A 55 44.24 53.64 -9.30
N ILE A 56 44.02 54.43 -8.25
CA ILE A 56 43.75 53.94 -6.88
C ILE A 56 42.45 53.14 -6.87
N VAL A 57 41.34 53.73 -7.36
CA VAL A 57 40.02 53.07 -7.40
C VAL A 57 40.07 51.79 -8.22
N ASN A 58 40.79 51.76 -9.34
CA ASN A 58 40.92 50.55 -10.15
C ASN A 58 41.70 49.45 -9.41
N ASN A 59 42.73 49.83 -8.63
CA ASN A 59 43.48 48.88 -7.83
C ASN A 59 42.65 48.34 -6.64
N GLU A 60 41.90 49.21 -5.96
CA GLU A 60 40.95 48.83 -4.91
C GLU A 60 39.85 47.92 -5.44
N ASN A 61 39.30 48.19 -6.63
CA ASN A 61 38.30 47.35 -7.27
C ASN A 61 38.86 45.95 -7.61
N LYS A 62 40.11 45.87 -8.09
CA LYS A 62 40.80 44.58 -8.31
C LYS A 62 40.99 43.81 -7.01
N LEU A 63 41.44 44.47 -5.94
CA LEU A 63 41.61 43.84 -4.62
C LEU A 63 40.26 43.36 -4.06
N ASN A 64 39.21 44.17 -4.17
CA ASN A 64 37.86 43.80 -3.76
C ASN A 64 37.32 42.60 -4.56
N GLN A 65 37.56 42.56 -5.88
CA GLN A 65 37.20 41.40 -6.70
C GLN A 65 37.96 40.14 -6.28
N GLN A 66 39.26 40.26 -5.98
CA GLN A 66 40.05 39.14 -5.47
C GLN A 66 39.55 38.63 -4.11
N ALA A 67 39.11 39.54 -3.22
CA ALA A 67 38.52 39.19 -1.94
C ALA A 67 37.11 38.57 -2.05
N LEU A 68 36.33 38.96 -3.07
CA LEU A 68 34.99 38.44 -3.34
C LEU A 68 35.01 37.01 -3.90
N LEU A 69 36.00 36.65 -4.70
CA LEU A 69 36.11 35.32 -5.31
C LEU A 69 36.00 34.14 -4.33
N PRO A 70 36.73 34.08 -3.21
CA PRO A 70 36.58 32.99 -2.24
C PRO A 70 35.20 32.98 -1.59
N LEU A 71 34.62 34.15 -1.30
CA LEU A 71 33.27 34.23 -0.75
C LEU A 71 32.20 33.75 -1.75
N GLN A 72 32.35 34.07 -3.03
CA GLN A 72 31.46 33.58 -4.09
C GLN A 72 31.55 32.06 -4.25
N LYS A 73 32.77 31.50 -4.25
CA LYS A 73 32.98 30.05 -4.30
C LYS A 73 32.38 29.34 -3.09
N GLU A 74 32.57 29.90 -1.90
CA GLU A 74 32.01 29.32 -0.68
C GLU A 74 30.47 29.42 -0.67
N ASN A 75 29.90 30.54 -1.11
CA ASN A 75 28.45 30.68 -1.24
C ASN A 75 27.85 29.70 -2.27
N GLU A 76 28.54 29.49 -3.40
CA GLU A 76 28.15 28.47 -4.39
C GLU A 76 28.22 27.06 -3.80
N ARG A 77 29.29 26.76 -3.04
CA ARG A 77 29.45 25.47 -2.35
C ARG A 77 28.34 25.25 -1.33
N LEU A 78 28.09 26.22 -0.46
CA LEU A 78 27.03 26.18 0.55
C LEU A 78 25.64 26.08 -0.08
N SER A 79 25.40 26.78 -1.20
CA SER A 79 24.14 26.67 -1.94
C SER A 79 23.94 25.25 -2.50
N LYS A 80 24.97 24.63 -3.05
CA LYS A 80 24.91 23.24 -3.52
C LYS A 80 24.67 22.26 -2.37
N GLU A 81 25.40 22.43 -1.26
CA GLU A 81 25.25 21.61 -0.06
C GLU A 81 23.84 21.75 0.54
N SER A 82 23.33 22.99 0.65
CA SER A 82 21.98 23.27 1.11
C SER A 82 20.92 22.60 0.23
N ASN A 83 21.11 22.61 -1.10
CA ASN A 83 20.17 21.96 -2.02
C ASN A 83 20.20 20.43 -1.90
N VAL A 84 21.39 19.84 -1.73
CA VAL A 84 21.54 18.40 -1.50
C VAL A 84 20.90 18.01 -0.17
N LEU A 85 21.19 18.73 0.90
CA LEU A 85 20.59 18.49 2.22
C LEU A 85 19.07 18.61 2.18
N HIS A 86 18.53 19.62 1.48
CA HIS A 86 17.09 19.76 1.32
C HIS A 86 16.48 18.56 0.57
N PHE A 87 17.14 18.06 -0.45
CA PHE A 87 16.70 16.85 -1.17
C PHE A 87 16.75 15.59 -0.29
N ASP A 88 17.83 15.44 0.49
CA ASP A 88 17.98 14.32 1.43
C ASP A 88 16.93 14.35 2.54
N ILE A 89 16.59 15.54 3.04
CA ILE A 89 15.49 15.73 4.02
C ILE A 89 14.16 15.30 3.42
N ILE A 90 13.84 15.72 2.19
CA ILE A 90 12.60 15.32 1.51
C ILE A 90 12.55 13.79 1.40
N LYS A 91 13.62 13.18 0.89
CA LYS A 91 13.68 11.73 0.70
C LYS A 91 13.55 10.97 2.02
N ALA A 92 14.24 11.42 3.08
CA ALA A 92 14.14 10.83 4.41
C ALA A 92 12.71 10.94 4.98
N LYS A 93 12.04 12.07 4.73
CA LYS A 93 10.64 12.28 5.14
C LYS A 93 9.70 11.33 4.41
N GLU A 94 9.85 11.16 3.10
CA GLU A 94 9.06 10.22 2.29
C GLU A 94 9.26 8.76 2.77
N GLU A 95 10.50 8.35 3.04
CA GLU A 95 10.81 7.02 3.57
C GLU A 95 10.17 6.80 4.96
N LEU A 96 10.19 7.82 5.82
CA LEU A 96 9.57 7.77 7.14
C LEU A 96 8.04 7.67 7.05
N GLU A 97 7.42 8.48 6.18
CA GLU A 97 5.97 8.41 5.93
C GLU A 97 5.54 7.04 5.38
N GLN A 98 6.32 6.45 4.46
CA GLN A 98 6.05 5.10 3.96
C GLN A 98 6.15 4.04 5.06
N LEU A 99 7.17 4.12 5.93
CA LEU A 99 7.30 3.23 7.08
C LEU A 99 6.14 3.41 8.07
N ASP A 100 5.74 4.64 8.37
CA ASP A 100 4.61 4.93 9.25
C ASP A 100 3.30 4.35 8.70
N LEU A 101 3.02 4.51 7.39
CA LEU A 101 1.86 3.88 6.76
C LEU A 101 1.90 2.35 6.88
N LYS A 102 3.06 1.74 6.63
CA LYS A 102 3.26 0.29 6.74
C LYS A 102 2.99 -0.20 8.17
N TRP A 103 3.51 0.49 9.18
CA TRP A 103 3.32 0.13 10.59
C TRP A 103 1.89 0.37 11.06
N LYS A 104 1.23 1.45 10.63
CA LYS A 104 -0.19 1.69 10.89
C LYS A 104 -1.07 0.59 10.29
N SER A 105 -0.75 0.12 9.08
CA SER A 105 -1.47 -1.00 8.45
C SER A 105 -1.27 -2.30 9.23
N ALA A 106 -0.03 -2.64 9.60
CA ALA A 106 0.27 -3.82 10.39
C ALA A 106 -0.40 -3.77 11.78
N MET A 107 -0.39 -2.60 12.42
CA MET A 107 -1.06 -2.38 13.70
C MET A 107 -2.57 -2.60 13.61
N ARG A 108 -3.23 -2.10 12.56
CA ARG A 108 -4.66 -2.35 12.31
C ARG A 108 -4.95 -3.83 12.11
N GLN A 109 -4.12 -4.53 11.34
CA GLN A 109 -4.27 -5.97 11.13
C GLN A 109 -4.17 -6.74 12.45
N ILE A 110 -3.11 -6.52 13.23
CA ILE A 110 -2.93 -7.17 14.53
C ILE A 110 -4.07 -6.82 15.49
N THR A 111 -4.54 -5.56 15.47
CA THR A 111 -5.67 -5.13 16.30
C THR A 111 -6.94 -5.90 15.95
N ASN A 112 -7.23 -6.09 14.65
CA ASN A 112 -8.37 -6.90 14.21
C ASN A 112 -8.20 -8.36 14.61
N GLU A 113 -7.02 -8.95 14.41
CA GLU A 113 -6.72 -10.33 14.85
C GLU A 113 -6.90 -10.50 16.37
N CYS A 114 -6.47 -9.52 17.17
CA CYS A 114 -6.70 -9.52 18.62
C CYS A 114 -8.20 -9.42 18.98
N GLN A 115 -8.99 -8.65 18.24
CA GLN A 115 -10.43 -8.56 18.43
C GLN A 115 -11.12 -9.88 18.09
N ASP A 116 -10.76 -10.51 16.97
CA ASP A 116 -11.30 -11.81 16.55
C ASP A 116 -10.94 -12.92 17.55
N LEU A 117 -9.69 -12.94 18.02
CA LEU A 117 -9.26 -13.89 19.05
C LEU A 117 -9.99 -13.68 20.37
N ARG A 118 -10.20 -12.42 20.79
CA ARG A 118 -10.98 -12.10 21.99
C ARG A 118 -12.42 -12.59 21.85
N PHE A 119 -13.06 -12.34 20.71
CA PHE A 119 -14.40 -12.86 20.44
C PHE A 119 -14.44 -14.39 20.47
N LEU A 120 -13.42 -15.07 19.92
CA LEU A 120 -13.32 -16.51 19.96
C LEU A 120 -13.17 -17.03 21.40
N VAL A 121 -12.34 -16.39 22.22
CA VAL A 121 -12.18 -16.72 23.65
C VAL A 121 -13.51 -16.57 24.38
N ASP A 122 -14.20 -15.43 24.20
CA ASP A 122 -15.52 -15.20 24.82
C ASP A 122 -16.54 -16.28 24.41
N GLN A 123 -16.53 -16.70 23.14
CA GLN A 123 -17.37 -17.80 22.66
C GLN A 123 -17.02 -19.14 23.32
N LYS A 124 -15.73 -19.46 23.48
CA LYS A 124 -15.29 -20.69 24.15
C LYS A 124 -15.66 -20.67 25.63
N ASP A 125 -15.53 -19.53 26.31
CA ASP A 125 -15.93 -19.37 27.70
C ASP A 125 -17.43 -19.60 27.91
N ILE A 126 -18.28 -19.08 27.01
CA ILE A 126 -19.72 -19.36 27.05
C ILE A 126 -19.98 -20.87 26.90
N LYS A 127 -19.26 -21.54 25.99
CA LYS A 127 -19.39 -22.99 25.77
C LYS A 127 -18.93 -23.79 26.99
N ILE A 128 -17.82 -23.43 27.62
CA ILE A 128 -17.31 -24.04 28.84
C ILE A 128 -18.35 -23.89 29.96
N LYS A 129 -18.85 -22.67 30.20
CA LYS A 129 -19.91 -22.41 31.20
C LYS A 129 -21.15 -23.28 30.97
N LYS A 130 -21.58 -23.46 29.72
CA LYS A 130 -22.70 -24.35 29.39
C LYS A 130 -22.39 -25.80 29.73
N GLN A 131 -21.20 -26.29 29.39
CA GLN A 131 -20.76 -27.64 29.72
C GLN A 131 -20.63 -27.85 31.23
N ASP A 132 -20.15 -26.87 31.98
CA ASP A 132 -20.08 -26.92 33.45
C ASP A 132 -21.47 -27.01 34.09
N ILE A 133 -22.44 -26.25 33.58
CA ILE A 133 -23.84 -26.34 34.01
C ILE A 133 -24.39 -27.75 33.75
N ASP A 134 -24.14 -28.31 32.57
CA ASP A 134 -24.62 -29.64 32.21
C ASP A 134 -23.92 -30.75 33.03
N LEU A 135 -22.61 -30.64 33.27
CA LEU A 135 -21.86 -31.49 34.19
C LEU A 135 -22.43 -31.43 35.61
N THR A 136 -22.75 -30.23 36.10
CA THR A 136 -23.34 -30.04 37.43
C THR A 136 -24.71 -30.72 37.53
N LYS A 137 -25.55 -30.59 36.50
CA LYS A 137 -26.84 -31.31 36.44
C LYS A 137 -26.65 -32.82 36.42
N MET A 138 -25.69 -33.33 35.66
CA MET A 138 -25.40 -34.76 35.60
C MET A 138 -24.86 -35.30 36.92
N LYS A 139 -23.98 -34.56 37.59
CA LYS A 139 -23.52 -34.87 38.95
C LYS A 139 -24.69 -34.93 39.93
N SER A 140 -25.57 -33.92 39.95
CA SER A 140 -26.75 -33.92 40.82
C SER A 140 -27.71 -35.09 40.54
N LYS A 141 -27.90 -35.48 39.27
CA LYS A 141 -28.67 -36.68 38.91
C LYS A 141 -28.01 -37.96 39.42
N TYR A 142 -26.71 -38.08 39.22
CA TYR A 142 -25.93 -39.23 39.70
C TYR A 142 -26.00 -39.32 41.22
N GLU A 143 -25.83 -38.22 41.93
CA GLU A 143 -25.92 -38.14 43.40
C GLU A 143 -27.33 -38.53 43.89
N LYS A 144 -28.40 -38.06 43.25
CA LYS A 144 -29.77 -38.50 43.58
C LYS A 144 -29.98 -39.99 43.35
N VAL A 145 -29.40 -40.56 42.30
CA VAL A 145 -29.46 -42.02 42.05
C VAL A 145 -28.67 -42.75 43.13
N MET A 146 -27.47 -42.29 43.46
CA MET A 146 -26.65 -42.86 44.53
C MET A 146 -27.35 -42.78 45.89
N SER A 147 -27.94 -41.65 46.28
CA SER A 147 -28.72 -41.52 47.51
C SER A 147 -29.91 -42.47 47.52
N LYS A 148 -30.64 -42.64 46.41
CA LYS A 148 -31.71 -43.64 46.33
C LYS A 148 -31.21 -45.08 46.44
N MET A 149 -30.00 -45.37 45.95
CA MET A 149 -29.41 -46.70 45.95
C MET A 149 -28.77 -47.07 47.30
N TYR A 150 -28.28 -46.08 48.05
CA TYR A 150 -27.50 -46.27 49.29
C TYR A 150 -28.17 -45.70 50.56
N MET A 151 -29.28 -44.96 50.45
CA MET A 151 -30.04 -44.42 51.61
C MET A 151 -31.50 -44.91 51.64
N SER A 152 -31.76 -46.14 51.18
CA SER A 152 -33.08 -46.77 51.30
C SER A 152 -33.34 -47.45 52.65
N GLU A 153 -32.36 -47.52 53.55
CA GLU A 153 -32.52 -48.13 54.87
C GLU A 153 -31.68 -47.38 55.90
N GLN A 154 -32.18 -46.25 56.41
CA GLN A 154 -32.16 -45.92 57.85
C GLN A 154 -32.80 -44.56 58.14
N ASP A 155 -33.72 -44.61 59.10
CA ASP A 155 -34.16 -43.56 60.02
C ASP A 155 -35.38 -42.71 59.63
N GLU A 156 -36.55 -43.36 59.72
CA GLU A 156 -37.62 -42.79 60.56
C GLU A 156 -37.30 -43.07 62.04
N VAL A 157 -37.60 -42.08 62.89
CA VAL A 157 -37.51 -42.06 64.38
C VAL A 157 -36.16 -41.63 64.98
N ILE A 158 -35.92 -40.31 65.04
CA ILE A 158 -35.67 -39.61 66.33
C ILE A 158 -36.40 -38.25 66.29
N GLU A 159 -37.48 -38.22 67.05
CA GLU A 159 -38.25 -37.04 67.42
C GLU A 159 -37.49 -36.27 68.50
N GLY A 160 -37.45 -34.93 68.39
CA GLY A 160 -37.02 -34.04 69.46
C GLY A 160 -35.64 -33.42 69.27
N LEU A 161 -35.63 -32.23 68.66
CA LEU A 161 -34.97 -30.99 69.14
C LEU A 161 -34.89 -30.00 67.96
N ALA A 162 -35.90 -29.16 67.84
CA ALA A 162 -35.67 -27.81 67.33
C ALA A 162 -35.06 -26.97 68.47
N PRO A 163 -34.16 -26.04 68.16
CA PRO A 163 -34.69 -24.70 67.92
C PRO A 163 -34.05 -24.01 66.70
N ASN A 164 -34.92 -23.62 65.77
CA ASN A 164 -35.15 -22.23 65.39
C ASN A 164 -33.94 -21.27 65.48
N ILE A 165 -33.24 -21.00 64.37
CA ILE A 165 -32.62 -19.69 64.11
C ILE A 165 -32.77 -19.33 62.62
N ASN A 166 -33.49 -18.22 62.42
CA ASN A 166 -33.67 -17.48 61.16
C ASN A 166 -32.35 -16.92 60.61
N GLU A 167 -32.37 -16.66 59.30
CA GLU A 167 -31.74 -15.51 58.63
C GLU A 167 -30.45 -14.92 59.21
N ARG A 168 -29.36 -15.01 58.44
CA ARG A 168 -28.44 -13.92 58.08
C ARG A 168 -27.06 -14.48 57.73
N GLY A 169 -26.43 -13.89 56.72
CA GLY A 169 -24.98 -13.90 56.63
C GLY A 169 -24.45 -14.32 55.27
N GLU A 170 -24.21 -13.32 54.44
CA GLU A 170 -23.15 -13.30 53.45
C GLU A 170 -21.92 -14.08 53.96
N MET A 171 -21.56 -15.18 53.30
CA MET A 171 -20.27 -15.84 53.50
C MET A 171 -19.37 -15.53 52.31
N ASN A 172 -18.75 -14.37 52.46
CA ASN A 172 -17.55 -13.93 51.77
C ASN A 172 -16.40 -14.87 52.18
N ILE A 173 -16.08 -15.88 51.37
CA ILE A 173 -14.86 -16.68 51.57
C ILE A 173 -13.69 -15.92 50.94
N LEU A 174 -13.13 -15.05 51.77
CA LEU A 174 -11.81 -14.45 51.64
C LEU A 174 -10.76 -15.57 51.82
N MET A 175 -10.27 -16.15 50.72
CA MET A 175 -9.03 -16.93 50.74
C MET A 175 -7.85 -15.95 50.67
N GLN A 176 -7.49 -15.40 51.83
CA GLN A 176 -6.15 -14.86 52.08
C GLN A 176 -5.13 -16.02 52.05
N GLY A 177 -4.64 -16.33 50.85
CA GLY A 177 -3.44 -17.12 50.64
C GLY A 177 -2.22 -16.24 50.87
N LYS A 178 -1.50 -16.52 51.95
CA LYS A 178 -0.26 -15.85 52.37
C LYS A 178 0.77 -15.82 51.24
N HIS A 179 1.33 -14.64 50.99
CA HIS A 179 2.62 -14.48 50.32
C HIS A 179 3.67 -15.32 51.06
N GLN A 180 4.14 -16.38 50.41
CA GLN A 180 5.44 -16.98 50.70
C GLN A 180 6.35 -16.62 49.53
N ASP A 181 7.33 -15.77 49.81
CA ASP A 181 8.41 -15.44 48.89
C ASP A 181 9.20 -16.71 48.56
N PHE A 182 8.97 -17.28 47.39
CA PHE A 182 9.85 -18.30 46.84
C PHE A 182 11.04 -17.58 46.20
N GLN A 183 12.16 -17.54 46.92
CA GLN A 183 13.44 -17.12 46.38
C GLN A 183 13.77 -18.02 45.17
N MET A 184 13.80 -17.43 43.97
CA MET A 184 14.33 -18.12 42.80
C MET A 184 15.83 -18.30 42.95
N SER A 185 16.26 -19.53 43.24
CA SER A 185 17.63 -19.97 43.05
C SER A 185 17.94 -20.10 41.54
N SER A 186 19.04 -19.47 41.16
CA SER A 186 19.92 -19.64 39.99
C SER A 186 19.48 -20.54 38.80
N PRO A 187 19.71 -20.12 37.53
CA PRO A 187 19.40 -20.92 36.34
C PRO A 187 20.22 -22.23 36.27
N LEU A 188 19.54 -23.37 36.11
CA LEU A 188 20.15 -24.65 35.76
C LEU A 188 20.89 -24.53 34.41
N LYS A 189 22.22 -24.61 34.44
CA LYS A 189 23.06 -25.01 33.31
C LYS A 189 23.46 -26.48 33.49
N ARG A 190 23.35 -27.24 32.39
CA ARG A 190 23.96 -28.55 32.11
C ARG A 190 23.48 -29.73 32.95
N TYR A 191 22.51 -30.48 32.40
CA TYR A 191 22.51 -31.94 32.47
C TYR A 191 21.65 -32.48 31.32
N ASN A 192 22.25 -32.63 30.14
CA ASN A 192 21.67 -33.33 28.98
C ASN A 192 22.80 -33.99 28.18
N GLN A 193 23.53 -34.83 28.90
CA GLN A 193 24.42 -35.86 28.38
C GLN A 193 24.38 -36.94 29.46
N ASP A 194 24.15 -38.20 29.08
CA ASP A 194 24.01 -39.38 29.97
C ASP A 194 22.57 -39.84 30.27
N ILE A 195 21.72 -39.89 29.24
CA ILE A 195 20.59 -40.83 29.18
C ILE A 195 20.60 -41.52 27.81
N SER A 196 21.62 -42.34 27.57
CA SER A 196 21.63 -43.30 26.44
C SER A 196 22.06 -44.71 26.84
N GLU A 197 22.23 -44.98 28.13
CA GLU A 197 22.53 -46.32 28.63
C GLU A 197 21.61 -46.57 29.82
N LEU A 198 21.02 -47.77 29.88
CA LEU A 198 19.98 -48.24 30.81
C LEU A 198 18.54 -48.05 30.31
N VAL A 199 18.11 -48.83 29.32
CA VAL A 199 16.98 -49.78 29.46
C VAL A 199 17.12 -50.84 28.34
N ASN A 200 17.80 -51.94 28.65
CA ASN A 200 17.55 -53.24 28.03
C ASN A 200 17.02 -54.11 29.18
N ASP A 201 15.72 -54.37 29.21
CA ASP A 201 15.23 -55.60 29.82
C ASP A 201 13.83 -55.94 29.28
N GLU A 202 13.76 -57.03 28.52
CA GLU A 202 12.53 -57.64 28.06
C GLU A 202 11.94 -58.47 29.20
N SER A 203 10.76 -58.11 29.70
CA SER A 203 9.82 -59.13 30.19
C SER A 203 8.35 -58.73 30.01
N HIS A 204 7.64 -59.71 29.49
CA HIS A 204 6.25 -59.79 29.07
C HIS A 204 5.26 -59.62 30.24
N TYR A 205 4.17 -58.86 30.08
CA TYR A 205 2.76 -59.29 30.35
C TYR A 205 1.76 -58.23 29.84
N PRO A 206 0.59 -58.61 29.26
CA PRO A 206 -0.29 -57.71 28.52
C PRO A 206 -1.54 -57.31 29.32
N LEU A 207 -1.88 -56.02 29.35
CA LEU A 207 -3.22 -55.55 29.74
C LEU A 207 -3.62 -54.25 29.03
N GLY A 208 -4.76 -54.30 28.33
CA GLY A 208 -5.76 -53.22 28.32
C GLY A 208 -5.56 -52.07 27.34
N ASN A 209 -5.91 -52.29 26.07
CA ASN A 209 -6.25 -51.22 25.12
C ASN A 209 -7.41 -50.37 25.67
N ASN A 210 -7.18 -49.05 25.90
CA ASN A 210 -8.14 -47.94 25.67
C ASN A 210 -7.61 -46.55 26.09
N HIS A 211 -6.34 -46.20 25.81
CA HIS A 211 -5.84 -44.84 26.11
C HIS A 211 -4.88 -44.22 25.06
N LEU A 212 -4.88 -44.70 23.80
CA LEU A 212 -3.89 -44.24 22.81
C LEU A 212 -4.26 -43.00 21.98
N ASN A 213 -5.45 -42.40 22.17
CA ASN A 213 -5.86 -41.21 21.39
C ASN A 213 -5.71 -39.86 22.12
N GLN A 214 -5.28 -39.85 23.40
CA GLN A 214 -5.06 -38.60 24.16
C GLN A 214 -3.60 -38.21 24.33
N THR A 215 -2.64 -39.12 24.14
CA THR A 215 -1.20 -38.83 24.27
C THR A 215 -0.60 -38.29 22.96
N MET A 216 -0.99 -38.84 21.81
CA MET A 216 -0.52 -38.39 20.50
C MET A 216 -0.84 -36.93 20.17
N ASN A 217 -1.87 -36.35 20.78
CA ASN A 217 -2.27 -34.94 20.55
C ASN A 217 -1.48 -33.96 21.44
N LYS A 218 -1.06 -34.39 22.64
CA LYS A 218 -0.21 -33.57 23.52
C LYS A 218 1.23 -33.49 23.04
N ASP A 219 1.75 -34.57 22.45
CA ASP A 219 3.11 -34.59 21.89
C ASP A 219 3.21 -33.72 20.62
N TYR A 220 2.14 -33.64 19.83
CA TYR A 220 2.05 -32.74 18.67
C TYR A 220 1.98 -31.26 19.08
N ASP A 221 1.19 -30.93 20.11
CA ASP A 221 1.08 -29.57 20.65
C ASP A 221 2.37 -29.12 21.35
N ASN A 222 3.03 -30.02 22.11
CA ASN A 222 4.33 -29.74 22.73
C ASN A 222 5.44 -29.52 21.70
N LYS A 223 5.44 -30.27 20.60
CA LYS A 223 6.42 -30.10 19.52
C LYS A 223 6.23 -28.76 18.80
N LYS A 224 4.99 -28.39 18.53
CA LYS A 224 4.66 -27.08 17.91
C LYS A 224 5.05 -25.92 18.83
N TRP A 225 4.80 -26.03 20.13
CA TRP A 225 5.22 -25.02 21.11
C TRP A 225 6.75 -24.89 21.19
N ALA A 226 7.48 -26.01 21.18
CA ALA A 226 8.94 -26.01 21.15
C ALA A 226 9.50 -25.35 19.87
N ASP A 227 8.90 -25.62 18.70
CA ASP A 227 9.29 -25.01 17.43
C ASP A 227 9.00 -23.50 17.40
N GLU A 228 7.87 -23.05 17.97
CA GLU A 228 7.53 -21.63 18.11
C GLU A 228 8.46 -20.91 19.09
N LEU A 229 8.85 -21.57 20.19
CA LEU A 229 9.82 -21.04 21.14
C LEU A 229 11.22 -20.92 20.53
N ALA A 230 11.67 -21.93 19.79
CA ALA A 230 12.94 -21.89 19.06
C ALA A 230 12.98 -20.75 18.03
N LYS A 231 11.88 -20.51 17.31
CA LYS A 231 11.74 -19.36 16.40
C LYS A 231 11.68 -18.02 17.13
N ALA A 232 11.11 -17.97 18.33
CA ALA A 232 11.13 -16.77 19.17
C ALA A 232 12.55 -16.46 19.66
N ASP A 233 13.30 -17.48 20.06
CA ASP A 233 14.71 -17.36 20.46
C ASP A 233 15.60 -16.96 19.28
N GLU A 234 15.40 -17.53 18.10
CA GLU A 234 16.12 -17.13 16.88
C GLU A 234 15.85 -15.65 16.51
N ARG A 235 14.60 -15.20 16.66
CA ARG A 235 14.24 -13.77 16.48
C ARG A 235 14.90 -12.90 17.54
N SER A 236 14.90 -13.32 18.80
CA SER A 236 15.57 -12.61 19.90
C SER A 236 17.08 -12.49 19.66
N GLN A 237 17.71 -13.57 19.18
CA GLN A 237 19.12 -13.60 18.85
C GLN A 237 19.46 -12.69 17.66
N ASN A 238 18.61 -12.68 16.63
CA ASN A 238 18.72 -11.74 15.51
C ASN A 238 18.57 -10.27 15.95
N PHE A 239 17.64 -9.99 16.88
CA PHE A 239 17.51 -8.64 17.44
C PHE A 239 18.71 -8.25 18.29
N MET A 240 19.27 -9.16 19.09
CA MET A 240 20.52 -8.92 19.84
C MET A 240 21.69 -8.63 18.90
N GLN A 241 21.86 -9.39 17.82
CA GLN A 241 22.92 -9.13 16.83
C GLN A 241 22.75 -7.77 16.15
N LYS A 242 21.52 -7.39 15.79
CA LYS A 242 21.23 -6.07 15.21
C LYS A 242 21.49 -4.94 16.21
N LEU A 243 21.13 -5.13 17.48
CA LEU A 243 21.40 -4.17 18.55
C LEU A 243 22.92 -4.00 18.74
N GLU A 244 23.69 -5.09 18.70
CA GLU A 244 25.13 -5.04 18.86
C GLU A 244 25.83 -4.38 17.65
N GLN A 245 25.37 -4.66 16.43
CA GLN A 245 25.87 -3.95 15.23
C GLN A 245 25.53 -2.46 15.28
N ALA A 246 24.33 -2.09 15.74
CA ALA A 246 23.94 -0.70 15.90
C ALA A 246 24.80 0.01 16.97
N ASN A 247 25.08 -0.66 18.10
CA ASN A 247 25.96 -0.13 19.15
C ASN A 247 27.41 0.05 18.67
N LYS A 248 27.96 -0.89 17.88
CA LYS A 248 29.29 -0.74 17.26
C LYS A 248 29.34 0.48 16.33
N LYS A 249 28.34 0.63 15.46
CA LYS A 249 28.24 1.81 14.57
C LYS A 249 28.11 3.11 15.37
N ARG A 250 27.33 3.11 16.45
CA ARG A 250 27.20 4.28 17.33
C ARG A 250 28.55 4.67 17.94
N HIS A 251 29.30 3.69 18.45
CA HIS A 251 30.63 3.92 19.00
C HIS A 251 31.63 4.44 17.96
N ASP A 252 31.61 3.90 16.74
CA ASP A 252 32.46 4.39 15.65
C ASP A 252 32.14 5.85 15.26
N ILE A 253 30.86 6.23 15.32
CA ILE A 253 30.42 7.61 15.07
C ILE A 253 30.84 8.53 16.23
N GLU A 254 30.68 8.09 17.48
CA GLU A 254 31.14 8.82 18.68
C GLU A 254 32.64 9.11 18.62
N ASN A 255 33.46 8.11 18.26
CA ASN A 255 34.92 8.28 18.11
C ASN A 255 35.29 9.25 16.97
N LYS A 256 34.54 9.23 15.86
CA LYS A 256 34.72 10.20 14.76
C LYS A 256 34.34 11.60 15.18
N LEU A 257 33.25 11.77 15.92
CA LEU A 257 32.81 13.05 16.48
C LEU A 257 33.88 13.62 17.42
N GLU A 258 34.41 12.81 18.34
CA GLU A 258 35.46 13.25 19.26
C GLU A 258 36.73 13.70 18.51
N THR A 259 37.08 13.01 17.43
CA THR A 259 38.23 13.39 16.59
C THR A 259 37.97 14.71 15.86
N LEU A 260 36.76 14.92 15.34
CA LEU A 260 36.38 16.16 14.67
C LEU A 260 36.29 17.34 15.64
N GLU A 261 35.80 17.14 16.86
CA GLU A 261 35.80 18.14 17.92
C GLU A 261 37.23 18.58 18.25
N LYS A 262 38.18 17.64 18.40
CA LYS A 262 39.60 17.96 18.59
C LYS A 262 40.21 18.75 17.43
N GLN A 263 39.77 18.51 16.19
CA GLN A 263 40.23 19.29 15.04
C GLN A 263 39.63 20.69 15.01
N LEU A 264 38.36 20.83 15.41
CA LEU A 264 37.67 22.12 15.54
C LEU A 264 38.36 23.01 16.58
N THR A 265 38.70 22.48 17.76
CA THR A 265 39.38 23.27 18.79
C THR A 265 40.74 23.79 18.32
N VAL A 266 41.54 22.95 17.65
CA VAL A 266 42.84 23.39 17.06
C VAL A 266 42.64 24.48 16.01
N ARG A 267 41.60 24.36 15.17
CA ARG A 267 41.29 25.40 14.19
C ARG A 267 40.78 26.68 14.83
N GLU A 268 39.99 26.61 15.89
CA GLU A 268 39.53 27.77 16.65
C GLU A 268 40.67 28.49 17.35
N GLU A 269 41.64 27.76 17.90
CA GLU A 269 42.87 28.32 18.45
C GLU A 269 43.71 29.01 17.36
N GLU A 270 43.83 28.41 16.18
CA GLU A 270 44.54 29.02 15.05
C GLU A 270 43.81 30.24 14.49
N ILE A 271 42.48 30.19 14.40
CA ILE A 271 41.66 31.36 14.05
C ILE A 271 41.87 32.45 15.10
N ARG A 272 41.91 32.12 16.39
CA ARG A 272 42.19 33.09 17.46
C ARG A 272 43.61 33.66 17.34
N ARG A 273 44.61 32.83 17.01
CA ARG A 273 45.99 33.27 16.75
C ARG A 273 46.06 34.24 15.56
N LEU A 274 45.43 33.87 14.44
CA LEU A 274 45.37 34.68 13.22
C LEU A 274 44.56 35.97 13.44
N HIS A 275 43.47 35.90 14.20
CA HIS A 275 42.64 37.04 14.59
C HIS A 275 43.45 38.04 15.44
N ASN A 276 44.20 37.56 16.43
CA ASN A 276 45.10 38.39 17.22
C ASN A 276 46.24 38.99 16.38
N LEU A 277 46.68 38.30 15.33
CA LEU A 277 47.66 38.82 14.37
C LEU A 277 47.05 39.92 13.47
N TYR A 278 45.76 39.83 13.18
CA TYR A 278 45.01 40.79 12.36
C TYR A 278 44.50 42.01 13.14
N GLU A 279 44.18 41.89 14.43
CA GLU A 279 43.87 43.05 15.30
C GLU A 279 45.11 43.93 15.55
N GLY A 280 46.33 43.43 15.29
CA GLY A 280 47.58 44.19 15.33
C GLY A 280 47.82 45.12 14.13
N GLY A 281 46.76 45.73 13.58
CA GLY A 281 46.75 46.57 12.38
C GLY A 281 47.57 47.87 12.39
N GLN A 282 48.61 48.00 13.23
CA GLN A 282 49.50 49.16 13.26
C GLN A 282 50.94 48.74 13.58
N ASN A 283 51.81 48.61 12.56
CA ASN A 283 53.26 48.63 12.77
C ASN A 283 54.06 49.17 11.56
N LEU A 284 53.44 49.93 10.65
CA LEU A 284 54.21 50.77 9.72
C LEU A 284 55.01 51.84 10.48
N GLU A 285 54.52 52.29 11.63
CA GLU A 285 55.19 53.31 12.46
C GLU A 285 56.40 52.75 13.22
N LYS A 286 56.33 51.52 13.77
CA LYS A 286 57.53 50.85 14.34
C LYS A 286 58.56 50.48 13.28
N LEU A 287 58.14 50.12 12.07
CA LEU A 287 59.06 49.82 10.98
C LEU A 287 59.77 51.09 10.50
N ASN A 288 59.06 52.22 10.42
CA ASN A 288 59.65 53.52 10.10
C ASN A 288 60.61 54.01 11.21
N VAL A 289 60.24 53.85 12.49
CA VAL A 289 61.13 54.18 13.62
C VAL A 289 62.39 53.29 13.62
N ARG A 290 62.27 51.99 13.34
CA ARG A 290 63.43 51.10 13.19
C ARG A 290 64.31 51.50 12.01
N PHE A 291 63.72 51.83 10.87
CA PHE A 291 64.44 52.27 9.68
C PHE A 291 65.21 53.57 9.94
N VAL A 292 64.56 54.57 10.55
CA VAL A 292 65.20 55.84 10.94
C VAL A 292 66.31 55.61 11.96
N HIS A 293 66.09 54.74 12.95
CA HIS A 293 67.11 54.42 13.96
C HIS A 293 68.32 53.69 13.35
N GLU A 294 68.10 52.80 12.38
CA GLU A 294 69.16 52.09 11.66
C GLU A 294 69.96 53.05 10.75
N THR A 295 69.30 54.03 10.13
CA THR A 295 69.99 55.07 9.35
C THR A 295 70.81 56.02 10.23
N ASN A 296 70.33 56.35 11.44
CA ASN A 296 71.05 57.18 12.39
C ASN A 296 72.28 56.45 12.96
N GLU A 297 72.16 55.17 13.31
CA GLU A 297 73.27 54.31 13.71
C GLU A 297 74.38 54.27 12.65
N ARG A 298 74.02 54.08 11.38
CA ARG A 298 74.99 54.11 10.26
C ARG A 298 75.66 55.48 10.11
N THR A 299 74.99 56.57 10.45
CA THR A 299 75.55 57.93 10.38
C THR A 299 76.48 58.21 11.55
N ILE A 300 76.11 57.77 12.75
CA ILE A 300 76.94 57.84 13.96
C ILE A 300 78.23 57.02 13.77
N ALA A 301 78.12 55.80 13.24
CA ALA A 301 79.29 54.97 12.92
C ALA A 301 80.23 55.63 11.90
N LYS A 302 79.69 56.34 10.89
CA LYS A 302 80.50 57.11 9.94
C LYS A 302 81.21 58.30 10.59
N LEU A 303 80.55 59.02 11.50
CA LEU A 303 81.14 60.13 12.25
C LEU A 303 82.23 59.65 13.23
N GLN A 304 82.01 58.53 13.91
CA GLN A 304 83.02 57.92 14.77
C GLN A 304 84.25 57.47 13.98
N ASN A 305 84.07 56.83 12.81
CA ASN A 305 85.19 56.48 11.94
C ASN A 305 85.96 57.73 11.44
N GLN A 306 85.28 58.86 11.20
CA GLN A 306 85.94 60.12 10.85
C GLN A 306 86.69 60.76 12.03
N ILE A 307 86.14 60.70 13.23
CA ILE A 307 86.80 61.16 14.47
C ILE A 307 88.04 60.30 14.74
N ASP A 308 87.95 58.98 14.57
CA ASP A 308 89.07 58.06 14.74
C ASP A 308 90.16 58.30 13.69
N PHE A 309 89.78 58.61 12.45
CA PHE A 309 90.71 59.00 11.40
C PHE A 309 91.44 60.31 11.75
N LEU A 310 90.72 61.34 12.20
CA LEU A 310 91.32 62.61 12.63
C LEU A 310 92.22 62.45 13.87
N ASN A 311 91.83 61.60 14.81
CA ASN A 311 92.64 61.30 15.99
C ASN A 311 93.91 60.53 15.63
N LYS A 312 93.83 59.55 14.73
CA LYS A 312 95.00 58.85 14.17
C LYS A 312 95.93 59.82 13.45
N GLU A 313 95.38 60.76 12.68
CA GLU A 313 96.17 61.74 11.95
C GLU A 313 96.83 62.78 12.88
N ASN A 314 96.13 63.22 13.93
CA ASN A 314 96.74 64.03 14.99
C ASN A 314 97.86 63.28 15.73
N HIS A 315 97.69 61.97 15.98
CA HIS A 315 98.75 61.12 16.52
C HIS A 315 99.94 60.99 15.55
N ARG A 316 99.67 60.84 14.25
CA ARG A 316 100.70 60.77 13.20
C ARG A 316 101.49 62.06 13.10
N LEU A 317 100.82 63.22 13.15
CA LEU A 317 101.45 64.54 13.15
C LEU A 317 102.27 64.78 14.43
N ALA A 318 101.80 64.31 15.60
CA ALA A 318 102.55 64.36 16.84
C ALA A 318 103.83 63.50 16.79
N GLN A 319 103.74 62.28 16.24
CA GLN A 319 104.89 61.40 16.03
C GLN A 319 105.88 61.98 15.01
N GLN A 320 105.41 62.69 13.98
CA GLN A 320 106.27 63.40 13.04
C GLN A 320 107.04 64.57 13.70
N ILE A 321 106.44 65.26 14.65
CA ILE A 321 107.10 66.32 15.44
C ILE A 321 108.17 65.74 16.37
N ASP A 322 107.92 64.57 16.97
CA ASP A 322 108.89 63.88 17.82
C ASP A 322 110.06 63.27 17.02
N PHE A 323 109.78 62.73 15.82
CA PHE A 323 110.80 62.21 14.90
C PHE A 323 111.76 63.30 14.39
N LEU A 324 111.27 64.52 14.18
CA LEU A 324 112.10 65.66 13.75
C LEU A 324 112.98 66.25 14.89
N ARG A 325 112.71 65.91 16.15
CA ARG A 325 113.48 66.39 17.33
C ARG A 325 114.56 65.42 17.83
N GLY A 326 114.59 64.17 17.39
CA GLY A 326 115.51 63.15 17.88
C GLY A 326 116.45 62.61 16.80
N GLY A 327 117.63 63.22 16.64
CA GLY A 327 118.66 62.67 15.76
C GLY A 327 119.30 61.39 16.33
N LYS A 328 118.83 60.21 15.89
CA LYS A 328 119.52 58.91 16.00
C LYS A 328 119.13 58.01 14.80
N PRO A 329 119.85 58.01 13.66
CA PRO A 329 119.37 57.31 12.46
C PRO A 329 119.78 55.84 12.35
N ILE A 330 120.69 55.37 13.21
CA ILE A 330 121.28 54.02 13.24
C ILE A 330 120.33 52.83 13.59
N ASN A 331 120.14 52.74 14.91
CA ASN A 331 119.53 51.60 15.58
C ASN A 331 118.01 51.55 15.40
N ASP A 332 117.37 52.72 15.26
CA ASP A 332 115.92 52.79 15.10
C ASP A 332 115.48 52.14 13.77
N GLU A 333 116.32 52.20 12.72
CA GLU A 333 116.04 51.55 11.44
C GLU A 333 116.23 50.01 11.53
N ILE A 334 117.22 49.54 12.29
CA ILE A 334 117.41 48.11 12.57
C ILE A 334 116.27 47.55 13.42
N ASP A 335 115.84 48.28 14.45
CA ASP A 335 114.72 47.87 15.30
C ASP A 335 113.39 47.91 14.53
N ASN A 336 113.22 48.86 13.60
CA ASN A 336 112.06 48.92 12.72
C ASN A 336 112.03 47.77 11.70
N LEU A 337 113.17 47.41 11.11
CA LEU A 337 113.25 46.22 10.23
C LEU A 337 113.02 44.92 11.00
N ARG A 338 113.50 44.80 12.25
CA ARG A 338 113.19 43.66 13.12
C ARG A 338 111.70 43.59 13.45
N GLN A 339 111.08 44.74 13.73
CA GLN A 339 109.65 44.82 13.96
C GLN A 339 108.86 44.39 12.72
N GLN A 340 109.23 44.85 11.52
CA GLN A 340 108.59 44.44 10.27
C GLN A 340 108.73 42.94 9.99
N VAL A 341 109.89 42.34 10.29
CA VAL A 341 110.06 40.88 10.16
C VAL A 341 109.15 40.14 11.12
N ASN A 342 109.06 40.58 12.39
CA ASN A 342 108.16 39.97 13.38
C ASN A 342 106.68 40.14 12.99
N ASP A 343 106.31 41.31 12.45
CA ASP A 343 104.94 41.60 12.00
C ASP A 343 104.59 40.73 10.78
N LEU A 344 105.51 40.57 9.83
CA LEU A 344 105.35 39.69 8.68
C LEU A 344 105.28 38.22 9.09
N GLU A 345 106.07 37.77 10.08
CA GLU A 345 105.98 36.42 10.64
C GLU A 345 104.62 36.19 11.31
N PHE A 346 104.14 37.15 12.09
CA PHE A 346 102.81 37.10 12.70
C PHE A 346 101.69 37.07 11.67
N GLU A 347 101.78 37.90 10.62
CA GLU A 347 100.82 37.92 9.52
C GLU A 347 100.84 36.57 8.77
N ASN A 348 102.02 35.99 8.52
CA ASN A 348 102.16 34.71 7.85
C ASN A 348 101.55 33.56 8.68
N ASP A 349 101.73 33.58 10.00
CA ASP A 349 101.09 32.61 10.90
C ASP A 349 99.57 32.82 11.02
N THR A 350 99.11 34.05 10.85
CA THR A 350 97.69 34.38 10.78
C THR A 350 97.08 33.89 9.47
N LEU A 351 97.72 34.14 8.33
CA LEU A 351 97.32 33.60 7.03
C LEU A 351 97.32 32.07 7.00
N LYS A 352 98.27 31.40 7.65
CA LYS A 352 98.25 29.92 7.78
C LYS A 352 97.06 29.43 8.62
N ARG A 353 96.66 30.17 9.66
CA ARG A 353 95.44 29.88 10.44
C ARG A 353 94.20 30.05 9.58
N ASP A 354 94.10 31.18 8.88
CA ASP A 354 92.96 31.48 8.00
C ASP A 354 92.83 30.45 6.88
N ILE A 355 93.93 30.04 6.24
CA ILE A 355 93.94 28.99 5.21
C ILE A 355 93.42 27.66 5.79
N LYS A 356 93.82 27.29 7.01
CA LYS A 356 93.30 26.07 7.66
C LYS A 356 91.80 26.17 7.94
N GLU A 357 91.33 27.35 8.36
CA GLU A 357 89.91 27.61 8.56
C GLU A 357 89.12 27.56 7.25
N TYR A 358 89.62 28.16 6.17
CA TYR A 358 89.00 28.09 4.84
C TYR A 358 88.96 26.66 4.29
N VAL A 359 90.02 25.86 4.50
CA VAL A 359 90.03 24.44 4.11
C VAL A 359 88.97 23.65 4.90
N LYS A 360 88.83 23.91 6.20
CA LYS A 360 87.79 23.29 7.02
C LYS A 360 86.40 23.69 6.53
N LEU A 361 86.18 24.98 6.28
CA LEU A 361 84.92 25.51 5.79
C LEU A 361 84.54 24.92 4.43
N LEU A 362 85.50 24.78 3.51
CA LEU A 362 85.31 24.12 2.21
C LEU A 362 84.87 22.67 2.37
N LYS A 363 85.48 21.94 3.30
CA LYS A 363 85.10 20.56 3.59
C LYS A 363 83.67 20.48 4.15
N ASP A 364 83.33 21.35 5.10
CA ASP A 364 81.99 21.43 5.67
C ASP A 364 80.93 21.78 4.60
N PHE A 365 81.27 22.64 3.63
CA PHE A 365 80.40 22.94 2.49
C PHE A 365 80.20 21.73 1.56
N GLN A 366 81.28 21.01 1.21
CA GLN A 366 81.19 19.81 0.39
C GLN A 366 80.35 18.71 1.05
N GLU A 367 80.51 18.52 2.37
CA GLU A 367 79.70 17.57 3.14
C GLU A 367 78.22 17.99 3.15
N LYS A 368 77.92 19.28 3.34
CA LYS A 368 76.54 19.79 3.26
C LYS A 368 75.92 19.64 1.88
N GLU A 369 76.69 19.85 0.82
CA GLU A 369 76.24 19.68 -0.56
C GLU A 369 75.90 18.22 -0.87
N GLN A 370 76.75 17.28 -0.44
CA GLN A 370 76.47 15.85 -0.55
C GLN A 370 75.23 15.44 0.25
N GLU A 371 75.06 15.96 1.47
CA GLU A 371 73.90 15.66 2.29
C GLU A 371 72.61 16.22 1.68
N PHE A 372 72.67 17.44 1.12
CA PHE A 372 71.55 18.03 0.39
C PHE A 372 71.14 17.16 -0.81
N MET A 373 72.11 16.69 -1.62
CA MET A 373 71.84 15.79 -2.75
C MET A 373 71.20 14.47 -2.31
N ARG A 374 71.65 13.86 -1.20
CA ARG A 374 71.02 12.65 -0.66
C ARG A 374 69.60 12.89 -0.20
N LEU A 375 69.35 14.01 0.48
CA LEU A 375 68.03 14.38 0.96
C LEU A 375 67.06 14.61 -0.21
N ASP A 376 67.53 15.26 -1.27
CA ASP A 376 66.75 15.51 -2.50
C ASP A 376 66.42 14.21 -3.23
N GLN A 377 67.39 13.29 -3.32
CA GLN A 377 67.18 11.97 -3.92
C GLN A 377 66.14 11.14 -3.13
N VAL A 378 66.20 11.13 -1.80
CA VAL A 378 65.22 10.44 -0.94
C VAL A 378 63.83 11.06 -1.09
N LYS A 379 63.73 12.39 -1.17
CA LYS A 379 62.45 13.07 -1.42
C LYS A 379 61.87 12.69 -2.78
N SER A 380 62.67 12.72 -3.84
CA SER A 380 62.24 12.34 -5.18
C SER A 380 61.78 10.89 -5.25
N GLU A 381 62.49 9.95 -4.62
CA GLU A 381 62.08 8.55 -4.52
C GLU A 381 60.75 8.40 -3.75
N GLY A 382 60.57 9.15 -2.66
CA GLY A 382 59.33 9.18 -1.89
C GLY A 382 58.13 9.67 -2.71
N GLU A 383 58.31 10.73 -3.50
CA GLU A 383 57.30 11.25 -4.43
C GLU A 383 56.93 10.22 -5.51
N LEU A 384 57.92 9.51 -6.05
CA LEU A 384 57.73 8.49 -7.08
C LEU A 384 56.94 7.27 -6.55
N ILE A 385 57.20 6.86 -5.30
CA ILE A 385 56.42 5.81 -4.62
C ILE A 385 54.98 6.27 -4.39
N ALA A 386 54.79 7.50 -3.89
CA ALA A 386 53.45 8.06 -3.67
C ALA A 386 52.65 8.15 -4.97
N GLN A 387 53.31 8.52 -6.08
CA GLN A 387 52.69 8.56 -7.40
C GLN A 387 52.24 7.17 -7.88
N ARG A 388 53.08 6.15 -7.72
CA ARG A 388 52.71 4.75 -8.04
C ARG A 388 51.54 4.24 -7.21
N ASP A 389 51.47 4.60 -5.94
CA ASP A 389 50.35 4.21 -5.07
C ASP A 389 49.05 4.92 -5.47
N LEU A 390 49.12 6.17 -5.90
CA LEU A 390 47.99 6.91 -6.47
C LEU A 390 47.51 6.27 -7.79
N GLU A 391 48.41 5.89 -8.68
CA GLU A 391 48.09 5.20 -9.94
C GLU A 391 47.41 3.85 -9.68
N ARG A 392 47.91 3.08 -8.70
CA ARG A 392 47.31 1.81 -8.29
C ARG A 392 45.89 1.99 -7.77
N LYS A 393 45.67 2.98 -6.88
CA LYS A 393 44.34 3.31 -6.36
C LYS A 393 43.40 3.77 -7.47
N LEU A 394 43.91 4.53 -8.46
CA LEU A 394 43.12 4.95 -9.61
C LEU A 394 42.66 3.74 -10.45
N GLN A 395 43.55 2.77 -10.70
CA GLN A 395 43.21 1.53 -11.41
C GLN A 395 42.18 0.68 -10.64
N GLU A 396 42.31 0.61 -9.32
CA GLU A 396 41.35 -0.12 -8.47
C GLU A 396 39.95 0.51 -8.55
N VAL A 397 39.87 1.84 -8.41
CA VAL A 397 38.60 2.59 -8.55
C VAL A 397 38.01 2.43 -9.95
N GLN A 398 38.83 2.42 -11.01
CA GLN A 398 38.37 2.16 -12.37
C GLN A 398 37.80 0.74 -12.52
N SER A 399 38.48 -0.27 -11.96
CA SER A 399 37.99 -1.65 -11.99
C SER A 399 36.65 -1.79 -11.27
N ASP A 400 36.49 -1.13 -10.13
CA ASP A 400 35.25 -1.17 -9.37
C ASP A 400 34.12 -0.39 -10.03
N HIS A 401 34.44 0.72 -10.70
CA HIS A 401 33.49 1.44 -11.55
C HIS A 401 32.93 0.55 -12.66
N ASP A 402 33.79 -0.21 -13.35
CA ASP A 402 33.37 -1.13 -14.42
C ASP A 402 32.51 -2.27 -13.89
N LYS A 403 32.85 -2.86 -12.74
CA LYS A 403 32.01 -3.88 -12.08
C LYS A 403 30.64 -3.33 -11.70
N LEU A 404 30.61 -2.12 -11.12
CA LEU A 404 29.36 -1.47 -10.72
C LEU A 404 28.48 -1.15 -11.92
N LYS A 405 29.09 -0.73 -13.03
CA LYS A 405 28.39 -0.50 -14.31
C LYS A 405 27.77 -1.79 -14.86
N GLN A 406 28.51 -2.91 -14.84
CA GLN A 406 27.98 -4.21 -15.27
C GLN A 406 26.81 -4.67 -14.39
N GLU A 407 26.92 -4.55 -13.07
CA GLU A 407 25.81 -4.87 -12.16
C GLU A 407 24.61 -3.94 -12.36
N TYR A 408 24.83 -2.66 -12.65
CA TYR A 408 23.75 -1.74 -12.98
C TYR A 408 22.98 -2.18 -14.24
N GLU A 409 23.69 -2.53 -15.31
CA GLU A 409 23.10 -3.05 -16.56
C GLU A 409 22.33 -4.37 -16.32
N ARG A 410 22.91 -5.27 -15.51
CA ARG A 410 22.25 -6.51 -15.10
C ARG A 410 20.96 -6.23 -14.33
N LEU A 411 20.99 -5.28 -13.39
CA LEU A 411 19.83 -4.88 -12.60
C LEU A 411 18.72 -4.25 -13.47
N GLN A 412 19.09 -3.44 -14.48
CA GLN A 412 18.13 -2.90 -15.45
C GLN A 412 17.46 -4.01 -16.27
N SER A 413 18.22 -5.02 -16.71
CA SER A 413 17.68 -6.17 -17.43
C SER A 413 16.66 -6.95 -16.58
N VAL A 414 17.02 -7.26 -15.33
CA VAL A 414 16.12 -7.95 -14.38
C VAL A 414 14.88 -7.11 -14.09
N LYS A 415 15.01 -5.80 -13.90
CA LYS A 415 13.88 -4.88 -13.72
C LYS A 415 12.95 -4.88 -14.95
N GLY A 416 13.52 -4.94 -16.15
CA GLY A 416 12.78 -5.07 -17.41
C GLY A 416 11.97 -6.36 -17.46
N ALA A 417 12.61 -7.50 -17.17
CA ALA A 417 11.95 -8.81 -17.12
C ALA A 417 10.81 -8.84 -16.08
N TYR A 418 11.06 -8.36 -14.85
CA TYR A 418 10.04 -8.27 -13.82
C TYR A 418 8.84 -7.39 -14.24
N THR A 419 9.10 -6.29 -14.94
CA THR A 419 8.02 -5.41 -15.44
C THR A 419 7.19 -6.10 -16.52
N ALA A 420 7.82 -6.89 -17.39
CA ALA A 420 7.13 -7.70 -18.38
C ALA A 420 6.26 -8.78 -17.73
N ASP A 421 6.79 -9.52 -16.75
CA ASP A 421 6.05 -10.54 -16.01
C ASP A 421 4.86 -9.93 -15.25
N LYS A 422 5.08 -8.79 -14.57
CA LYS A 422 4.01 -8.04 -13.91
C LYS A 422 2.88 -7.69 -14.87
N LYS A 423 3.20 -7.28 -16.10
CA LYS A 423 2.20 -6.97 -17.13
C LYS A 423 1.42 -8.22 -17.53
N VAL A 424 2.10 -9.35 -17.76
CA VAL A 424 1.45 -10.63 -18.10
C VAL A 424 0.49 -11.07 -16.99
N PHE A 425 0.88 -10.95 -15.72
CA PHE A 425 -0.01 -11.28 -14.60
C PHE A 425 -1.23 -10.35 -14.52
N ILE A 426 -1.05 -9.05 -14.74
CA ILE A 426 -2.16 -8.09 -14.80
C ILE A 426 -3.13 -8.46 -15.93
N ASP A 427 -2.62 -8.75 -17.13
CA ASP A 427 -3.45 -9.13 -18.28
C ASP A 427 -4.21 -10.42 -17.99
N ARG A 428 -3.57 -11.40 -17.32
CA ARG A 428 -4.24 -12.65 -16.92
C ARG A 428 -5.31 -12.45 -15.86
N ILE A 429 -5.09 -11.57 -14.88
CA ILE A 429 -6.10 -11.21 -13.87
C ILE A 429 -7.31 -10.58 -14.57
N ASN A 430 -7.10 -9.62 -15.45
CA ASN A 430 -8.17 -8.97 -16.21
C ASN A 430 -8.97 -9.99 -17.05
N GLU A 431 -8.30 -10.96 -17.67
CA GLU A 431 -8.97 -12.03 -18.42
C GLU A 431 -9.84 -12.90 -17.51
N LEU A 432 -9.33 -13.28 -16.33
CA LEU A 432 -10.08 -14.08 -15.36
C LEU A 432 -11.28 -13.31 -14.79
N GLU A 433 -11.14 -12.02 -14.53
CA GLU A 433 -12.24 -11.15 -14.10
C GLU A 433 -13.33 -11.08 -15.17
N GLN A 434 -12.97 -10.94 -16.45
CA GLN A 434 -13.95 -10.98 -17.54
C GLN A 434 -14.64 -12.34 -17.66
N GLN A 435 -13.91 -13.44 -17.48
CA GLN A 435 -14.50 -14.78 -17.47
C GLN A 435 -15.47 -14.96 -16.32
N LEU A 436 -15.15 -14.44 -15.12
CA LEU A 436 -16.02 -14.48 -13.95
C LEU A 436 -17.33 -13.73 -14.22
N ILE A 437 -17.24 -12.50 -14.76
CA ILE A 437 -18.42 -11.69 -15.13
C ILE A 437 -19.32 -12.44 -16.11
N ARG A 438 -18.74 -13.09 -17.14
CA ARG A 438 -19.51 -13.91 -18.10
C ARG A 438 -20.21 -15.08 -17.41
N LYS A 439 -19.51 -15.76 -16.50
CA LYS A 439 -20.08 -16.90 -15.75
C LYS A 439 -21.19 -16.48 -14.80
N ASP A 440 -21.10 -15.31 -14.18
CA ASP A 440 -22.19 -14.77 -13.36
C ASP A 440 -23.42 -14.42 -14.19
N SER A 441 -23.22 -13.86 -15.40
CA SER A 441 -24.32 -13.65 -16.36
C SER A 441 -24.97 -14.96 -16.78
N ASP A 442 -24.18 -15.98 -17.17
CA ASP A 442 -24.68 -17.31 -17.54
C ASP A 442 -25.49 -17.94 -16.39
N LYS A 443 -24.99 -17.81 -15.16
CA LYS A 443 -25.64 -18.29 -13.94
C LYS A 443 -26.99 -17.60 -13.72
N GLN A 444 -27.05 -16.29 -13.92
CA GLN A 444 -28.29 -15.53 -13.79
C GLN A 444 -29.33 -15.95 -14.84
N ASP A 445 -28.90 -16.17 -16.09
CA ASP A 445 -29.76 -16.67 -17.16
C ASP A 445 -30.29 -18.08 -16.87
N LEU A 446 -29.43 -18.98 -16.36
CA LEU A 446 -29.83 -20.32 -15.93
C LEU A 446 -30.81 -20.26 -14.77
N GLN A 447 -30.60 -19.37 -13.80
CA GLN A 447 -31.52 -19.18 -12.68
C GLN A 447 -32.90 -18.70 -13.16
N ASN A 448 -32.94 -17.77 -14.12
CA ASN A 448 -34.19 -17.30 -14.72
C ASN A 448 -34.94 -18.42 -15.45
N LYS A 449 -34.21 -19.25 -16.22
CA LYS A 449 -34.80 -20.42 -16.90
C LYS A 449 -35.32 -21.45 -15.89
N PHE A 450 -34.57 -21.71 -14.82
CA PHE A 450 -34.99 -22.61 -13.75
C PHE A 450 -36.29 -22.15 -13.10
N ASN A 451 -36.37 -20.87 -12.73
CA ASN A 451 -37.58 -20.29 -12.11
C ASN A 451 -38.80 -20.39 -13.04
N LEU A 452 -38.63 -20.18 -14.35
CA LEU A 452 -39.72 -20.30 -15.32
C LEU A 452 -40.20 -21.76 -15.47
N GLN A 453 -39.27 -22.70 -15.48
CA GLN A 453 -39.58 -24.13 -15.53
C GLN A 453 -40.25 -24.62 -14.25
N GLU A 454 -39.83 -24.09 -13.10
CA GLU A 454 -40.47 -24.34 -11.81
C GLU A 454 -41.92 -23.85 -11.81
N GLN A 455 -42.19 -22.64 -12.30
CA GLN A 455 -43.56 -22.13 -12.46
C GLN A 455 -44.40 -23.01 -13.37
N SER A 456 -43.84 -23.45 -14.50
CA SER A 456 -44.53 -24.35 -15.43
C SER A 456 -44.85 -25.71 -14.78
N SER A 457 -43.91 -26.27 -14.00
CA SER A 457 -44.11 -27.50 -13.23
C SER A 457 -45.24 -27.37 -12.21
N VAL A 458 -45.33 -26.23 -11.52
CA VAL A 458 -46.44 -25.93 -10.61
C VAL A 458 -47.78 -25.86 -11.37
N GLN A 459 -47.81 -25.23 -12.55
CA GLN A 459 -49.01 -25.17 -13.39
C GLN A 459 -49.48 -26.57 -13.81
N TYR A 460 -48.58 -27.42 -14.31
CA TYR A 460 -48.93 -28.79 -14.68
C TYR A 460 -49.40 -29.61 -13.49
N ARG A 461 -48.81 -29.43 -12.31
CA ARG A 461 -49.26 -30.10 -11.08
C ARG A 461 -50.69 -29.69 -10.71
N ASN A 462 -51.02 -28.40 -10.83
CA ASN A 462 -52.36 -27.90 -10.59
C ASN A 462 -53.37 -28.45 -11.61
N GLU A 463 -52.99 -28.53 -12.89
CA GLU A 463 -53.82 -29.10 -13.95
C GLU A 463 -54.07 -30.60 -13.73
N ILE A 464 -53.04 -31.37 -13.37
CA ILE A 464 -53.19 -32.78 -13.00
C ILE A 464 -54.15 -32.94 -11.82
N ASN A 465 -54.03 -32.12 -10.78
CA ASN A 465 -54.93 -32.16 -9.62
C ASN A 465 -56.38 -31.85 -10.02
N PHE A 466 -56.58 -30.86 -10.90
CA PHE A 466 -57.90 -30.53 -11.43
C PHE A 466 -58.51 -31.69 -12.22
N LEU A 467 -57.75 -32.29 -13.14
CA LEU A 467 -58.18 -33.45 -13.93
C LEU A 467 -58.49 -34.65 -13.05
N ASN A 468 -57.67 -34.92 -12.02
CA ASN A 468 -57.92 -35.97 -11.05
C ASN A 468 -59.25 -35.75 -10.30
N GLY A 469 -59.55 -34.51 -9.90
CA GLY A 469 -60.85 -34.16 -9.31
C GLY A 469 -62.03 -34.41 -10.26
N LYS A 470 -61.89 -34.06 -11.54
CA LYS A 470 -62.91 -34.34 -12.56
C LYS A 470 -63.10 -35.83 -12.80
N CYS A 471 -62.02 -36.60 -12.92
CA CYS A 471 -62.06 -38.05 -13.05
C CYS A 471 -62.73 -38.73 -11.84
N SER A 472 -62.45 -38.26 -10.62
CA SER A 472 -63.11 -38.76 -9.42
C SER A 472 -64.62 -38.50 -9.42
N THR A 473 -65.04 -37.33 -9.90
CA THR A 473 -66.46 -36.97 -10.04
C THR A 473 -67.15 -37.85 -11.08
N LEU A 474 -66.56 -37.97 -12.28
CA LEU A 474 -67.09 -38.83 -13.34
C LEU A 474 -67.16 -40.31 -12.92
N LYS A 475 -66.18 -40.79 -12.15
CA LYS A 475 -66.21 -42.15 -11.60
C LYS A 475 -67.40 -42.34 -10.65
N ARG A 476 -67.67 -41.37 -9.78
CA ARG A 476 -68.85 -41.42 -8.89
C ARG A 476 -70.16 -41.39 -9.68
N ASP A 477 -70.23 -40.56 -10.72
CA ASP A 477 -71.41 -40.50 -11.60
C ASP A 477 -71.62 -41.82 -12.35
N LEU A 478 -70.55 -42.44 -12.84
CA LEU A 478 -70.60 -43.76 -13.47
C LEU A 478 -71.09 -44.82 -12.48
N GLU A 479 -70.53 -44.87 -11.26
CA GLU A 479 -70.98 -45.79 -10.20
C GLU A 479 -72.47 -45.60 -9.87
N TYR A 480 -72.97 -44.35 -9.90
CA TYR A 480 -74.38 -44.06 -9.71
C TYR A 480 -75.25 -44.59 -10.86
N GLN A 481 -74.81 -44.38 -12.11
CA GLN A 481 -75.50 -44.90 -13.30
C GLN A 481 -75.49 -46.43 -13.34
N GLU A 482 -74.39 -47.07 -12.97
CA GLU A 482 -74.28 -48.53 -12.86
C GLU A 482 -75.30 -49.10 -11.87
N ARG A 483 -75.41 -48.49 -10.67
CA ARG A 483 -76.44 -48.87 -9.67
C ARG A 483 -77.85 -48.67 -10.20
N TYR A 484 -78.08 -47.63 -11.00
CA TYR A 484 -79.39 -47.39 -11.61
C TYR A 484 -79.72 -48.49 -12.62
N ILE A 485 -78.79 -48.79 -13.53
CA ILE A 485 -78.93 -49.88 -14.52
C ILE A 485 -79.18 -51.22 -13.83
N GLU A 486 -78.47 -51.51 -12.73
CA GLU A 486 -78.64 -52.75 -11.97
C GLU A 486 -80.06 -52.86 -11.39
N LYS A 487 -80.61 -51.78 -10.82
CA LYS A 487 -82.02 -51.74 -10.38
C LYS A 487 -83.00 -52.00 -11.52
N TYR A 488 -82.78 -51.42 -12.70
CA TYR A 488 -83.64 -51.68 -13.87
C TYR A 488 -83.53 -53.11 -14.38
N LYS A 489 -82.34 -53.72 -14.32
CA LYS A 489 -82.17 -55.14 -14.64
C LYS A 489 -82.93 -56.02 -13.65
N ASP A 490 -82.85 -55.73 -12.36
CA ASP A 490 -83.61 -56.45 -11.33
C ASP A 490 -85.12 -56.31 -11.52
N GLU A 491 -85.60 -55.12 -11.89
CA GLU A 491 -87.02 -54.91 -12.20
C GLU A 491 -87.44 -55.66 -13.47
N ASN A 492 -86.64 -55.61 -14.54
CA ASN A 492 -86.91 -56.36 -15.77
C ASN A 492 -86.90 -57.88 -15.55
N THR A 493 -86.04 -58.41 -14.68
CA THR A 493 -86.04 -59.84 -14.34
C THR A 493 -87.31 -60.23 -13.56
N LYS A 494 -87.77 -59.39 -12.62
CA LYS A 494 -89.05 -59.59 -11.93
C LYS A 494 -90.24 -59.55 -12.89
N LEU A 495 -90.32 -58.53 -13.74
CA LEU A 495 -91.35 -58.41 -14.78
C LEU A 495 -91.28 -59.57 -15.78
N GLY A 496 -90.09 -60.07 -16.08
CA GLY A 496 -89.88 -61.27 -16.90
C GLY A 496 -90.49 -62.52 -16.25
N ALA A 497 -90.22 -62.73 -14.96
CA ALA A 497 -90.77 -63.85 -14.19
C ALA A 497 -92.31 -63.74 -14.04
N GLU A 498 -92.84 -62.54 -13.81
CA GLU A 498 -94.29 -62.28 -13.80
C GLU A 498 -94.94 -62.59 -15.14
N ASN A 499 -94.32 -62.15 -16.25
CA ASN A 499 -94.80 -62.48 -17.59
C ASN A 499 -94.79 -63.99 -17.86
N GLU A 500 -93.75 -64.70 -17.42
CA GLU A 500 -93.68 -66.16 -17.56
C GLU A 500 -94.78 -66.86 -16.74
N TYR A 501 -95.02 -66.41 -15.51
CA TYR A 501 -96.13 -66.88 -14.69
C TYR A 501 -97.50 -66.65 -15.35
N LEU A 502 -97.73 -65.45 -15.90
CA LEU A 502 -98.95 -65.12 -16.62
C LEU A 502 -99.12 -65.98 -17.88
N LYS A 503 -98.04 -66.21 -18.64
CA LYS A 503 -98.06 -67.13 -19.79
C LYS A 503 -98.47 -68.54 -19.38
N GLN A 504 -97.86 -69.10 -18.34
CA GLN A 504 -98.23 -70.43 -17.84
C GLN A 504 -99.71 -70.51 -17.42
N LYS A 505 -100.23 -69.45 -16.82
CA LYS A 505 -101.64 -69.35 -16.44
C LYS A 505 -102.57 -69.28 -17.66
N ILE A 506 -102.21 -68.51 -18.69
CA ILE A 506 -102.94 -68.49 -19.96
C ILE A 506 -102.93 -69.88 -20.60
N ASP A 507 -101.77 -70.55 -20.67
CA ASP A 507 -101.65 -71.91 -21.23
C ASP A 507 -102.49 -72.95 -20.45
N ALA A 508 -102.68 -72.77 -19.14
CA ALA A 508 -103.57 -73.60 -18.34
C ALA A 508 -105.04 -73.33 -18.69
N ILE A 509 -105.44 -72.05 -18.78
CA ILE A 509 -106.79 -71.65 -19.19
C ILE A 509 -107.09 -72.15 -20.60
N ASP A 510 -106.15 -72.06 -21.55
CA ASP A 510 -106.34 -72.53 -22.93
C ASP A 510 -106.55 -74.05 -22.98
N ARG A 511 -105.83 -74.81 -22.13
CA ARG A 511 -106.07 -76.27 -21.96
C ARG A 511 -107.46 -76.55 -21.40
N ASP A 512 -107.89 -75.82 -20.38
CA ASP A 512 -109.23 -75.97 -19.81
C ASP A 512 -110.32 -75.60 -20.82
N GLN A 513 -110.14 -74.52 -21.58
CA GLN A 513 -111.03 -74.15 -22.68
C GLN A 513 -111.08 -75.23 -23.76
N ALA A 514 -109.95 -75.85 -24.10
CA ALA A 514 -109.91 -76.95 -25.06
C ALA A 514 -110.69 -78.18 -24.55
N LEU A 515 -110.60 -78.50 -23.26
CA LEU A 515 -111.39 -79.56 -22.63
C LEU A 515 -112.88 -79.24 -22.61
N LEU A 516 -113.26 -78.01 -22.22
CA LEU A 516 -114.63 -77.54 -22.26
C LEU A 516 -115.19 -77.55 -23.69
N ARG A 517 -114.42 -77.14 -24.69
CA ARG A 517 -114.80 -77.24 -26.11
C ARG A 517 -115.05 -78.68 -26.53
N LYS A 518 -114.22 -79.64 -26.08
CA LYS A 518 -114.46 -81.08 -26.33
C LYS A 518 -115.73 -81.58 -25.64
N GLN A 519 -115.99 -81.16 -24.41
CA GLN A 519 -117.24 -81.51 -23.71
C GLN A 519 -118.47 -80.92 -24.41
N VAL A 520 -118.41 -79.65 -24.82
CA VAL A 520 -119.47 -79.00 -25.60
C VAL A 520 -119.70 -79.75 -26.90
N ASN A 521 -118.64 -80.12 -27.64
CA ASN A 521 -118.77 -80.92 -28.85
C ASN A 521 -119.39 -82.30 -28.57
N GLY A 522 -118.98 -82.99 -27.49
CA GLY A 522 -119.58 -84.27 -27.11
C GLY A 522 -121.08 -84.15 -26.76
N LEU A 523 -121.46 -83.11 -26.00
CA LEU A 523 -122.85 -82.80 -25.71
C LEU A 523 -123.63 -82.40 -26.98
N GLN A 524 -122.98 -81.72 -27.93
CA GLN A 524 -123.56 -81.40 -29.24
C GLN A 524 -123.85 -82.68 -30.03
N GLU A 525 -122.90 -83.62 -30.08
CA GLU A 525 -123.07 -84.94 -30.72
C GLU A 525 -124.19 -85.76 -30.06
N ASP A 526 -124.30 -85.70 -28.72
CA ASP A 526 -125.39 -86.35 -27.99
C ASP A 526 -126.73 -85.68 -28.25
N ASN A 527 -126.80 -84.35 -28.29
CA ASN A 527 -127.99 -83.62 -28.73
C ASN A 527 -128.36 -83.99 -30.18
N ASP A 528 -127.39 -84.16 -31.07
CA ASP A 528 -127.63 -84.60 -32.44
C ASP A 528 -128.10 -86.06 -32.52
N ARG A 529 -127.64 -86.93 -31.61
CA ARG A 529 -128.17 -88.30 -31.45
C ARG A 529 -129.60 -88.28 -30.92
N ILE A 530 -129.88 -87.49 -29.90
CA ILE A 530 -131.22 -87.30 -29.32
C ILE A 530 -132.17 -86.72 -30.37
N ASN A 531 -131.75 -85.70 -31.12
CA ASN A 531 -132.52 -85.15 -32.24
C ASN A 531 -132.80 -86.20 -33.31
N ARG A 532 -131.84 -87.07 -33.63
CA ARG A 532 -132.05 -88.21 -34.53
C ARG A 532 -133.04 -89.23 -33.95
N LEU A 533 -132.99 -89.51 -32.66
CA LEU A 533 -133.97 -90.35 -31.98
C LEU A 533 -135.37 -89.71 -31.98
N TYR A 534 -135.48 -88.41 -31.73
CA TYR A 534 -136.74 -87.66 -31.88
C TYR A 534 -137.27 -87.78 -33.31
N GLN A 535 -136.43 -87.64 -34.34
CA GLN A 535 -136.85 -87.82 -35.73
C GLN A 535 -137.27 -89.26 -36.08
N VAL A 536 -136.71 -90.28 -35.43
CA VAL A 536 -137.11 -91.69 -35.60
C VAL A 536 -138.44 -91.96 -34.89
N VAL A 537 -138.64 -91.45 -33.67
CA VAL A 537 -139.92 -91.53 -32.94
C VAL A 537 -141.02 -90.74 -33.65
N GLU A 538 -140.68 -89.60 -34.25
CA GLU A 538 -141.58 -88.79 -35.07
C GLU A 538 -141.96 -89.51 -36.38
N LYS A 539 -141.03 -90.30 -36.97
CA LYS A 539 -141.30 -91.11 -38.17
C LYS A 539 -142.08 -92.41 -37.90
N ASP A 540 -141.95 -93.03 -36.73
CA ASP A 540 -142.65 -94.28 -36.39
C ASP A 540 -144.05 -94.04 -35.78
N ALA A 541 -144.37 -92.82 -35.32
CA ALA A 541 -145.68 -92.50 -34.74
C ALA A 541 -146.73 -91.92 -35.72
N PHE A 542 -146.33 -91.37 -36.87
CA PHE A 542 -147.28 -90.72 -37.80
C PHE A 542 -146.92 -90.90 -39.29
N SER A 543 -147.44 -91.98 -39.89
CA SER A 543 -147.75 -92.01 -41.32
C SER A 543 -149.07 -91.29 -41.60
N SER A 544 -149.13 -89.96 -41.44
CA SER A 544 -150.21 -89.15 -42.01
C SER A 544 -150.02 -87.65 -41.80
N GLN A 545 -150.47 -86.90 -42.82
CA GLN A 545 -150.89 -85.51 -42.82
C GLN A 545 -149.85 -84.40 -43.01
N ALA A 546 -149.97 -83.83 -44.21
CA ALA A 546 -149.57 -82.50 -44.60
C ALA A 546 -150.30 -81.42 -43.79
N TYR A 547 -149.60 -80.35 -43.38
CA TYR A 547 -150.18 -79.01 -43.24
C TYR A 547 -149.15 -77.90 -43.45
N LYS A 548 -149.59 -76.87 -44.18
CA LYS A 548 -148.97 -75.55 -44.34
C LYS A 548 -149.03 -74.75 -43.03
N ARG A 549 -148.05 -73.86 -42.79
CA ARG A 549 -148.24 -72.51 -42.19
C ARG A 549 -147.05 -71.57 -42.47
N LEU A 550 -147.39 -70.34 -42.83
CA LEU A 550 -146.60 -69.08 -42.78
C LEU A 550 -147.15 -68.24 -41.58
N PRO A 551 -146.75 -66.97 -41.36
CA PRO A 551 -145.49 -66.37 -40.89
C PRO A 551 -145.71 -65.57 -39.58
N LEU A 552 -144.69 -64.92 -38.97
CA LEU A 552 -144.88 -63.72 -38.11
C LEU A 552 -143.58 -62.99 -37.72
N ASP A 553 -143.57 -61.68 -37.99
CA ASP A 553 -142.70 -60.63 -37.43
C ASP A 553 -142.86 -60.48 -35.91
N ILE A 554 -141.79 -60.12 -35.18
CA ILE A 554 -141.82 -59.14 -34.05
C ILE A 554 -140.46 -58.41 -33.96
N LYS A 555 -140.55 -57.11 -33.65
CA LYS A 555 -139.52 -56.06 -33.61
C LYS A 555 -139.26 -55.64 -32.14
N ILE A 556 -138.12 -54.97 -31.87
CA ILE A 556 -137.75 -54.18 -30.66
C ILE A 556 -137.32 -55.08 -29.47
N GLY A 557 -136.24 -54.86 -28.70
CA GLY A 557 -135.32 -53.75 -28.43
C GLY A 557 -134.97 -53.77 -26.94
N GLY A 558 -133.76 -53.39 -26.52
CA GLY A 558 -133.47 -53.01 -25.13
C GLY A 558 -132.37 -53.77 -24.38
N GLN A 559 -131.20 -53.11 -24.31
CA GLN A 559 -130.39 -52.81 -23.11
C GLN A 559 -129.79 -53.91 -22.20
N GLU A 560 -128.54 -53.59 -21.85
CA GLU A 560 -127.86 -53.76 -20.55
C GLU A 560 -126.98 -54.99 -20.26
N ASN A 561 -125.81 -54.64 -19.69
CA ASN A 561 -124.89 -55.40 -18.83
C ASN A 561 -123.66 -56.11 -19.44
N ASN A 562 -122.56 -55.32 -19.44
CA ASN A 562 -121.18 -55.69 -19.05
C ASN A 562 -121.20 -56.40 -17.65
N PRO A 563 -120.17 -57.17 -17.15
CA PRO A 563 -118.74 -56.80 -17.19
C PRO A 563 -117.64 -57.90 -17.19
N LYS A 564 -116.43 -57.47 -17.61
CA LYS A 564 -115.05 -57.68 -17.07
C LYS A 564 -114.54 -59.12 -16.89
N ILE A 565 -113.32 -59.49 -17.32
CA ILE A 565 -111.96 -59.13 -16.80
C ILE A 565 -110.97 -59.65 -17.90
N ASP A 566 -110.18 -58.90 -18.69
CA ASP A 566 -109.10 -57.89 -18.51
C ASP A 566 -107.84 -58.45 -17.79
N PRO A 567 -106.59 -58.24 -18.27
CA PRO A 567 -105.90 -57.00 -17.90
C PRO A 567 -104.79 -56.43 -18.85
N TYR A 568 -104.87 -55.10 -19.07
CA TYR A 568 -103.80 -54.07 -18.97
C TYR A 568 -102.62 -54.05 -20.01
N MET A 569 -102.09 -52.91 -20.46
CA MET A 569 -102.54 -51.52 -20.46
C MET A 569 -101.78 -50.67 -21.50
N GLU A 570 -102.46 -49.58 -21.87
CA GLU A 570 -102.08 -48.36 -22.56
C GLU A 570 -100.76 -47.72 -22.05
N LEU A 571 -100.03 -46.90 -22.82
CA LEU A 571 -100.38 -45.49 -23.02
C LEU A 571 -99.71 -44.83 -24.23
N ASN A 572 -100.49 -43.90 -24.79
CA ASN A 572 -100.31 -43.11 -25.99
C ASN A 572 -99.61 -41.75 -25.75
N SER A 573 -99.31 -41.12 -26.90
CA SER A 573 -99.19 -39.65 -27.12
C SER A 573 -97.85 -39.02 -26.71
N ALA A 574 -97.38 -37.90 -27.25
CA ALA A 574 -97.64 -37.05 -28.42
C ALA A 574 -96.58 -35.92 -28.29
N ARG A 575 -95.73 -35.69 -29.28
CA ARG A 575 -95.81 -34.61 -30.30
C ARG A 575 -96.00 -33.16 -29.78
N SER A 576 -94.93 -32.39 -30.03
CA SER A 576 -94.90 -31.01 -30.57
C SER A 576 -94.94 -29.76 -29.67
N HIS A 577 -94.03 -28.85 -30.05
CA HIS A 577 -94.11 -27.38 -30.08
C HIS A 577 -93.92 -26.58 -28.79
N ALA A 578 -92.82 -25.81 -28.70
CA ALA A 578 -92.70 -24.37 -29.05
C ALA A 578 -92.92 -23.53 -27.77
N SER A 579 -92.33 -22.37 -27.48
CA SER A 579 -91.38 -21.44 -28.10
C SER A 579 -91.02 -20.39 -27.02
N GLN A 580 -90.00 -19.55 -27.27
CA GLN A 580 -89.87 -18.15 -26.79
C GLN A 580 -89.73 -17.92 -25.26
N GLN A 581 -89.10 -16.88 -24.72
CA GLN A 581 -88.17 -15.81 -25.11
C GLN A 581 -87.81 -15.14 -23.75
N ASN A 582 -86.57 -14.62 -23.63
CA ASN A 582 -86.15 -13.41 -22.88
C ASN A 582 -86.54 -13.27 -21.37
N ASN A 583 -85.71 -12.83 -20.43
CA ASN A 583 -84.69 -11.76 -20.46
C ASN A 583 -83.93 -11.69 -19.12
N SER A 584 -82.68 -11.23 -19.17
CA SER A 584 -82.02 -10.25 -18.26
C SER A 584 -81.27 -10.63 -16.95
N ILE A 585 -79.93 -10.40 -17.02
CA ILE A 585 -79.06 -9.52 -16.17
C ILE A 585 -78.10 -10.15 -15.10
N LYS A 586 -76.78 -9.88 -15.35
CA LYS A 586 -75.55 -9.78 -14.48
C LYS A 586 -74.94 -11.09 -13.89
N GLN A 587 -73.62 -11.33 -13.78
CA GLN A 587 -72.35 -10.60 -14.04
C GLN A 587 -71.13 -11.59 -13.99
N VAL A 588 -70.12 -11.43 -14.89
CA VAL A 588 -68.61 -11.52 -14.67
C VAL A 588 -67.98 -12.92 -14.36
N GLN A 589 -66.86 -13.45 -14.95
CA GLN A 589 -65.67 -12.94 -15.68
C GLN A 589 -64.87 -14.05 -16.46
N SER A 590 -64.22 -13.65 -17.58
CA SER A 590 -62.96 -14.08 -18.30
C SER A 590 -62.58 -15.56 -18.50
N GLN A 591 -62.38 -16.17 -19.71
CA GLN A 591 -61.74 -15.89 -21.03
C GLN A 591 -60.23 -16.21 -21.17
N GLN A 592 -59.90 -17.19 -22.03
CA GLN A 592 -58.71 -17.22 -22.92
C GLN A 592 -59.03 -18.00 -24.21
N GLN A 593 -58.67 -17.42 -25.37
CA GLN A 593 -58.50 -18.09 -26.65
C GLN A 593 -57.19 -17.61 -27.30
N THR A 594 -56.65 -18.50 -28.12
CA THR A 594 -55.40 -18.50 -28.88
C THR A 594 -55.54 -17.73 -30.22
N PRO A 595 -54.70 -17.93 -31.26
CA PRO A 595 -53.34 -17.41 -31.45
C PRO A 595 -53.13 -16.71 -32.83
N LYS A 596 -51.95 -16.14 -33.11
CA LYS A 596 -51.13 -16.23 -34.37
C LYS A 596 -50.33 -14.96 -34.76
N HIS A 597 -49.09 -15.23 -35.18
CA HIS A 597 -48.24 -14.62 -36.23
C HIS A 597 -47.81 -13.13 -36.27
N HIS A 598 -46.47 -12.97 -36.18
CA HIS A 598 -45.52 -12.34 -37.13
C HIS A 598 -45.64 -10.88 -37.63
N HIS A 599 -44.50 -10.18 -37.41
CA HIS A 599 -43.74 -9.26 -38.28
C HIS A 599 -44.02 -7.74 -38.36
N HIS A 600 -42.89 -7.01 -38.21
CA HIS A 600 -42.51 -5.70 -38.80
C HIS A 600 -43.38 -4.48 -38.37
N SER A 601 -42.89 -3.25 -38.14
CA SER A 601 -41.63 -2.57 -38.47
C SER A 601 -41.63 -1.15 -37.84
N GLN A 602 -40.43 -0.64 -37.55
CA GLN A 602 -39.94 0.75 -37.70
C GLN A 602 -40.55 1.98 -36.96
N SER A 603 -39.59 2.74 -36.41
CA SER A 603 -39.48 4.23 -36.31
C SER A 603 -40.43 4.95 -35.32
N GLN A 604 -40.09 6.03 -34.60
CA GLN A 604 -38.89 6.89 -34.45
C GLN A 604 -39.19 7.91 -33.31
N PHE A 605 -38.16 8.37 -32.58
CA PHE A 605 -38.02 9.68 -31.87
C PHE A 605 -39.08 10.09 -30.79
N THR A 606 -38.76 10.55 -29.56
CA THR A 606 -37.83 11.62 -29.11
C THR A 606 -37.57 11.58 -27.58
N ASN A 607 -36.36 12.02 -27.19
CA ASN A 607 -35.87 12.83 -26.04
C ASN A 607 -36.59 12.88 -24.67
N ASN A 608 -35.85 12.53 -23.60
CA ASN A 608 -35.29 13.41 -22.52
C ASN A 608 -34.90 12.52 -21.31
N ALA A 609 -33.64 12.40 -20.90
CA ALA A 609 -32.76 13.33 -20.19
C ALA A 609 -33.04 13.45 -18.67
N GLY A 610 -32.03 13.08 -17.87
CA GLY A 610 -31.91 13.25 -16.41
C GLY A 610 -31.54 11.91 -15.74
N GLY A 611 -30.34 11.64 -15.20
CA GLY A 611 -29.20 12.47 -14.84
C GLY A 611 -28.77 12.11 -13.43
N VAL A 612 -27.72 11.28 -13.26
CA VAL A 612 -26.92 11.19 -12.01
C VAL A 612 -25.48 10.80 -12.37
N GLN A 613 -24.59 11.80 -12.41
CA GLN A 613 -23.14 11.62 -12.39
C GLN A 613 -22.66 11.80 -10.95
N ASN A 614 -22.06 10.76 -10.37
CA ASN A 614 -21.30 10.88 -9.12
C ASN A 614 -19.88 11.36 -9.44
N LYS A 615 -19.64 12.66 -9.18
CA LYS A 615 -18.31 13.27 -9.12
C LYS A 615 -17.65 12.90 -7.79
N TRP A 616 -16.51 12.22 -7.84
CA TRP A 616 -15.56 12.19 -6.74
C TRP A 616 -14.81 13.53 -6.71
N LYS A 617 -15.05 14.30 -5.65
CA LYS A 617 -14.30 15.52 -5.32
C LYS A 617 -12.96 15.11 -4.71
N VAL A 618 -11.88 15.61 -5.30
CA VAL A 618 -10.57 15.75 -4.65
C VAL A 618 -10.70 16.88 -3.63
N VAL A 619 -10.27 16.61 -2.40
CA VAL A 619 -10.17 17.58 -1.30
C VAL A 619 -8.73 18.07 -1.34
N ASP A 620 -8.54 19.32 -1.79
CA ASP A 620 -7.32 20.09 -1.56
C ASP A 620 -7.45 20.77 -0.19
N ASP A 621 -6.55 20.45 0.73
CA ASP A 621 -6.42 21.15 2.01
C ASP A 621 -5.47 22.34 1.84
N ASP A 622 -6.06 23.53 1.90
CA ASP A 622 -5.43 24.82 2.12
C ASP A 622 -4.75 24.86 3.50
N TYR A 623 -3.45 25.17 3.54
CA TYR A 623 -2.84 25.86 4.67
C TYR A 623 -1.83 26.92 4.20
N GLY A 624 -2.22 28.19 4.38
CA GLY A 624 -1.34 29.19 5.00
C GLY A 624 -0.45 30.02 4.06
N SER A 625 -1.04 30.98 3.36
CA SER A 625 -0.34 32.16 2.84
C SER A 625 -0.20 33.21 3.95
N ILE A 626 1.03 33.68 4.21
CA ILE A 626 1.32 34.93 4.93
C ILE A 626 2.35 35.73 4.12
N HIS A 627 1.99 36.98 3.84
CA HIS A 627 2.76 38.17 3.38
C HIS A 627 4.25 37.99 3.06
N GLY A 628 4.80 38.48 1.93
CA GLY A 628 4.48 39.73 1.25
C GLY A 628 5.57 40.78 1.54
N SER A 629 6.60 40.86 0.70
CA SER A 629 7.29 42.14 0.42
C SER A 629 8.00 42.12 -0.92
N ALA A 630 7.65 43.13 -1.69
CA ALA A 630 8.08 43.42 -3.04
C ALA A 630 9.60 43.64 -3.15
N HIS A 631 10.18 43.36 -4.31
CA HIS A 631 10.98 44.38 -5.01
C HIS A 631 11.04 44.16 -6.53
N LYS A 632 11.12 45.32 -7.17
CA LYS A 632 10.86 45.69 -8.57
C LYS A 632 11.75 45.02 -9.64
N HIS A 633 11.18 45.05 -10.84
CA HIS A 633 11.79 44.96 -12.17
C HIS A 633 13.26 45.41 -12.28
N ASN A 634 14.02 44.70 -13.12
CA ASN A 634 14.76 45.32 -14.21
C ASN A 634 14.90 44.36 -15.41
N GLN A 635 14.29 44.76 -16.52
CA GLN A 635 14.56 44.29 -17.89
C GLN A 635 15.81 45.00 -18.43
N SER A 636 16.69 44.25 -19.10
CA SER A 636 17.60 44.66 -20.20
C SER A 636 18.68 43.59 -20.31
N HIS A 637 19.26 43.19 -21.44
CA HIS A 637 19.07 43.51 -22.85
C HIS A 637 19.82 42.38 -23.60
N ILE A 638 19.29 42.01 -24.76
CA ILE A 638 19.99 41.24 -25.77
C ILE A 638 21.04 42.15 -26.41
N ILE A 639 22.31 41.75 -26.42
CA ILE A 639 23.33 42.25 -27.36
C ILE A 639 24.18 41.06 -27.82
N SER A 640 24.13 40.82 -29.13
CA SER A 640 25.07 39.99 -29.89
C SER A 640 26.45 40.63 -29.97
N ILE A 641 27.49 39.83 -30.13
CA ILE A 641 28.76 40.05 -30.86
C ILE A 641 29.67 38.89 -30.46
N ASP A 642 30.56 38.33 -31.25
CA ASP A 642 30.76 38.18 -32.68
C ASP A 642 31.99 37.25 -32.78
N GLU A 643 32.12 36.64 -33.93
CA GLU A 643 33.21 35.82 -34.43
C GLU A 643 34.60 36.34 -34.04
N ASN A 644 35.43 35.49 -33.44
CA ASN A 644 36.89 35.42 -33.63
C ASN A 644 37.48 34.31 -32.77
N GLN A 645 37.81 33.17 -33.39
CA GLN A 645 39.11 32.47 -33.25
C GLN A 645 39.03 31.07 -33.86
N VAL A 646 39.12 31.03 -35.20
CA VAL A 646 39.75 29.92 -35.93
C VAL A 646 41.14 30.41 -36.33
N THR A 647 42.17 30.06 -35.56
CA THR A 647 43.55 29.90 -36.06
C THR A 647 44.43 29.29 -34.97
N MET A 648 45.41 28.47 -35.39
CA MET A 648 46.41 27.75 -34.57
C MET A 648 46.05 26.31 -34.14
N LYS A 649 45.84 25.43 -35.11
CA LYS A 649 46.34 24.05 -35.06
C LYS A 649 47.27 23.81 -36.25
N ARG A 650 48.58 23.97 -36.04
CA ARG A 650 49.67 23.28 -36.73
C ARG A 650 51.01 23.60 -36.06
N LEU A 651 51.78 22.53 -35.79
CA LEU A 651 53.20 22.47 -35.40
C LEU A 651 53.52 22.65 -33.91
N GLN A 652 53.37 21.58 -33.13
CA GLN A 652 54.46 20.70 -32.66
C GLN A 652 53.89 19.43 -32.05
#